data_AF-A0A972VFX5-F1
#
_entry.id   AF-A0A972VFX5-F1
#
_cell.length_a   1.000
_cell.length_b   1.000
_cell.length_c   1.000
_cell.angle_alpha   90.00
_cell.angle_beta   90.00
_cell.angle_gamma   90.00
#
_symmetry.space_group_name_H-M   'P 1'
#
loop_
_entity.id
_entity.type
_entity.pdbx_description
1 polymer ?
#
loop_
_entity_poly.entity_id
_entity_poly.type
_entity_poly.pdbx_seq_one_letter_code
_entity_poly.pdbx_strand_id
1 'polypeptide(L)'
;HINTAKQTVKTVEGTGDFAQLVEGLESGCTYVYQALAGNSVGDSAGQYLEFTTPTVPSFVELTVLPATGGQVLAPGAGTYEYESPQSVPITALAGEGYLFLGWSGTAVAAGQVADASAADTTVAMEDNYSLQPVFAEINPVLYVDAQAAANGLQVGTAVGSFVTMEVVELPDGTINNPFVTIQQAIDAALGGETILVLPGFYVESLNFNGKAIHVMSLALVDPNVMAVRAILFPGEELNSLGAIDTTIIHGDSEGPVVVFESGEGADTVLSGFTLTGGLAGSGSAIQCSQSGPTITHCVIAGNATTSLTGGAVNTVQGAATFINCTIADNTSLDVEGAAVVCEDSNDVFINCILWSSHPDQIVVVSGNDPLIEYCNIQGRIWPGTGNTTADPCFALSGEYGDYHLQSAFGRYDPNEMDPNVPVWVLDQVTSPCIDMGDPGSPFDSESIANGYRVNMGAYGDTKDASRSDVQVEVDFVSVSEGGFSGEMSRHEITNGQYCEYLKAALAEGMITVHNDRVYAGSDTEYAAAYFDTFAQSEDSQIAYSSGTFWVRSRDGLSMVNHPVVCVTWYGATAFAEYNGYRLPSQEEWQAVADYDGSYSFGSGISIDPSLVNYHQYNPLKLSAEPYTSPVGYYGDFGYGLYEMSGNVSEWTASISGSSRIAKGGSWASQFRDCTVKVAPEYSPDSANGSIGFRVCR
;
A
#
# COMPACT_ATOMS: atom_id res chain seq x y z
N HIS A 1 -16.00 -7.60 72.84
CA HIS A 1 -17.27 -8.03 73.45
C HIS A 1 -17.08 -8.26 74.94
N ILE A 2 -17.72 -7.46 75.81
CA ILE A 2 -17.77 -7.76 77.25
C ILE A 2 -18.89 -8.79 77.41
N ASN A 3 -18.55 -10.08 77.35
CA ASN A 3 -19.45 -11.13 77.80
C ASN A 3 -19.04 -11.55 79.22
N THR A 4 -19.91 -11.19 80.14
CA THR A 4 -19.80 -11.28 81.58
C THR A 4 -19.91 -12.72 82.08
N ALA A 5 -18.78 -13.33 82.39
CA ALA A 5 -18.65 -14.32 83.47
C ALA A 5 -17.17 -14.42 83.88
N LYS A 6 -16.83 -14.12 85.14
CA LYS A 6 -15.51 -14.45 85.68
C LYS A 6 -15.39 -15.97 85.69
N GLN A 7 -14.69 -16.54 84.71
CA GLN A 7 -14.38 -17.96 84.72
C GLN A 7 -13.10 -18.17 85.53
N THR A 8 -13.23 -18.78 86.71
CA THR A 8 -12.07 -19.26 87.44
C THR A 8 -11.58 -20.53 86.77
N VAL A 9 -10.42 -20.45 86.10
CA VAL A 9 -9.90 -21.56 85.32
C VAL A 9 -9.34 -22.68 86.22
N LYS A 10 -8.72 -22.37 87.38
CA LYS A 10 -8.32 -23.33 88.42
C LYS A 10 -7.81 -22.69 89.73
N THR A 11 -7.71 -23.48 90.82
CA THR A 11 -6.95 -23.20 92.08
C THR A 11 -5.80 -24.20 92.23
N VAL A 12 -4.59 -23.75 92.56
CA VAL A 12 -3.41 -24.60 92.81
C VAL A 12 -2.73 -24.14 94.10
N GLU A 13 -2.31 -25.06 94.97
CA GLU A 13 -1.62 -24.76 96.25
C GLU A 13 -0.10 -25.07 96.13
N GLY A 14 0.77 -24.13 96.54
CA GLY A 14 2.23 -24.30 96.51
C GLY A 14 3.01 -22.98 96.32
N THR A 15 4.34 -23.05 96.23
CA THR A 15 5.23 -21.90 95.95
C THR A 15 6.04 -22.13 94.67
N GLY A 16 5.94 -21.24 93.67
CA GLY A 16 6.69 -21.30 92.40
C GLY A 16 5.95 -20.64 91.23
N ASP A 17 6.49 -20.77 90.01
CA ASP A 17 5.87 -20.28 88.77
C ASP A 17 4.84 -21.28 88.21
N PHE A 18 3.76 -20.78 87.62
CA PHE A 18 2.67 -21.59 87.03
C PHE A 18 2.39 -21.18 85.57
N ALA A 19 2.10 -22.14 84.69
CA ALA A 19 1.72 -21.91 83.29
C ALA A 19 0.65 -22.90 82.80
N GLN A 20 -0.25 -22.46 81.91
CA GLN A 20 -1.31 -23.30 81.31
C GLN A 20 -1.73 -22.79 79.91
N LEU A 21 -2.17 -23.71 79.05
CA LEU A 21 -2.78 -23.43 77.74
C LEU A 21 -4.28 -23.09 77.85
N VAL A 22 -4.75 -22.08 77.11
CA VAL A 22 -6.16 -21.70 77.01
C VAL A 22 -6.60 -21.89 75.55
N GLU A 23 -7.69 -22.62 75.33
CA GLU A 23 -8.23 -22.93 73.99
C GLU A 23 -9.65 -22.34 73.81
N GLY A 24 -10.08 -22.13 72.55
CA GLY A 24 -11.44 -21.68 72.21
C GLY A 24 -11.66 -20.16 72.18
N LEU A 25 -10.59 -19.36 72.05
CA LEU A 25 -10.68 -17.90 71.97
C LEU A 25 -11.00 -17.42 70.54
N GLU A 26 -11.84 -16.39 70.41
CA GLU A 26 -12.12 -15.72 69.12
C GLU A 26 -10.91 -14.91 68.63
N SER A 27 -10.68 -14.89 67.31
CA SER A 27 -9.56 -14.19 66.64
C SER A 27 -9.72 -12.67 66.69
N GLY A 28 -8.60 -11.93 66.78
CA GLY A 28 -8.58 -10.46 66.79
C GLY A 28 -9.14 -9.80 68.05
N CYS A 29 -9.37 -10.56 69.12
CA CYS A 29 -10.01 -10.07 70.34
C CYS A 29 -9.00 -9.93 71.48
N THR A 30 -9.08 -8.80 72.20
CA THR A 30 -8.30 -8.57 73.42
C THR A 30 -8.99 -9.18 74.63
N TYR A 31 -8.25 -10.03 75.35
CA TYR A 31 -8.68 -10.67 76.58
C TYR A 31 -7.84 -10.14 77.74
N VAL A 32 -8.51 -9.81 78.85
CA VAL A 32 -7.87 -9.33 80.09
C VAL A 32 -7.98 -10.42 81.15
N TYR A 33 -6.88 -10.75 81.83
CA TYR A 33 -6.79 -11.76 82.87
C TYR A 33 -6.00 -11.26 84.10
N GLN A 34 -6.19 -11.90 85.25
CA GLN A 34 -5.48 -11.57 86.50
C GLN A 34 -5.30 -12.84 87.34
N ALA A 35 -4.12 -13.01 87.91
CA ALA A 35 -3.87 -14.09 88.87
C ALA A 35 -4.27 -13.68 90.29
N LEU A 36 -4.90 -14.57 91.05
CA LEU A 36 -5.24 -14.35 92.47
C LEU A 36 -4.55 -15.43 93.31
N ALA A 37 -3.90 -15.05 94.42
CA ALA A 37 -3.20 -15.97 95.31
C ALA A 37 -3.54 -15.68 96.77
N GLY A 38 -3.74 -16.72 97.59
CA GLY A 38 -4.20 -16.60 98.98
C GLY A 38 -3.50 -17.56 99.93
N ASN A 39 -3.27 -17.14 101.17
CA ASN A 39 -2.81 -18.00 102.26
C ASN A 39 -3.45 -17.63 103.62
N SER A 40 -3.05 -18.31 104.69
CA SER A 40 -3.62 -18.12 106.04
C SER A 40 -3.37 -16.74 106.68
N VAL A 41 -2.52 -15.90 106.07
CA VAL A 41 -2.25 -14.52 106.48
C VAL A 41 -3.08 -13.52 105.66
N GLY A 42 -3.50 -13.89 104.44
CA GLY A 42 -4.40 -13.09 103.60
C GLY A 42 -4.29 -13.41 102.11
N ASP A 43 -5.12 -12.73 101.31
CA ASP A 43 -5.16 -12.84 99.85
C ASP A 43 -4.47 -11.64 99.18
N SER A 44 -3.86 -11.89 98.03
CA SER A 44 -3.29 -10.89 97.14
C SER A 44 -3.70 -11.15 95.69
N ALA A 45 -3.94 -10.07 94.96
CA ALA A 45 -4.20 -10.11 93.54
C ALA A 45 -2.96 -9.66 92.78
N GLY A 46 -2.59 -10.40 91.74
CA GLY A 46 -1.63 -9.96 90.74
C GLY A 46 -2.16 -8.78 89.92
N GLN A 47 -1.38 -8.27 88.98
CA GLN A 47 -1.85 -7.22 88.07
C GLN A 47 -2.78 -7.79 87.00
N TYR A 48 -3.66 -6.94 86.47
CA TYR A 48 -4.35 -7.26 85.23
C TYR A 48 -3.35 -7.26 84.09
N LEU A 49 -3.35 -8.34 83.33
CA LEU A 49 -2.60 -8.49 82.09
C LEU A 49 -3.59 -8.69 80.97
N GLU A 50 -3.23 -8.25 79.77
CA GLU A 50 -4.05 -8.46 78.59
C GLU A 50 -3.23 -9.04 77.45
N PHE A 51 -3.90 -9.79 76.59
CA PHE A 51 -3.33 -10.22 75.32
C PHE A 51 -4.42 -10.21 74.25
N THR A 52 -4.03 -9.95 73.01
CA THR A 52 -4.93 -9.98 71.87
C THR A 52 -4.63 -11.22 71.05
N THR A 53 -5.66 -12.01 70.75
CA THR A 53 -5.51 -13.13 69.81
C THR A 53 -5.22 -12.58 68.40
N PRO A 54 -4.38 -13.25 67.59
CA PRO A 54 -4.09 -12.80 66.24
C PRO A 54 -5.37 -12.72 65.39
N THR A 55 -5.51 -11.72 64.53
CA THR A 55 -6.55 -11.64 63.49
C THR A 55 -6.27 -12.66 62.37
N VAL A 56 -7.27 -13.44 61.98
CA VAL A 56 -7.22 -14.29 60.79
C VAL A 56 -7.37 -13.38 59.56
N PRO A 57 -6.44 -13.40 58.60
CA PRO A 57 -6.52 -12.55 57.41
C PRO A 57 -7.73 -12.94 56.55
N SER A 58 -8.42 -11.93 56.00
CA SER A 58 -9.46 -12.09 54.97
C SER A 58 -8.83 -12.03 53.58
N PHE A 59 -9.21 -12.96 52.71
CA PHE A 59 -8.69 -13.04 51.34
C PHE A 59 -9.76 -12.59 50.31
N VAL A 60 -9.31 -11.93 49.24
CA VAL A 60 -10.10 -11.46 48.09
C VAL A 60 -9.43 -11.86 46.78
N GLU A 61 -10.21 -11.95 45.70
CA GLU A 61 -9.77 -12.46 44.40
C GLU A 61 -9.52 -11.35 43.37
N LEU A 62 -8.39 -11.41 42.65
CA LEU A 62 -8.13 -10.65 41.42
C LEU A 62 -8.16 -11.60 40.22
N THR A 63 -9.07 -11.35 39.27
CA THR A 63 -9.13 -12.07 37.98
C THR A 63 -8.53 -11.24 36.86
N VAL A 64 -7.39 -11.66 36.33
CA VAL A 64 -6.69 -11.03 35.20
C VAL A 64 -7.02 -11.78 33.90
N LEU A 65 -7.69 -11.11 32.97
CA LEU A 65 -8.10 -11.68 31.68
C LEU A 65 -6.99 -11.52 30.63
N PRO A 66 -6.79 -12.51 29.73
CA PRO A 66 -5.91 -12.35 28.57
C PRO A 66 -6.50 -11.36 27.55
N ALA A 67 -5.65 -10.82 26.69
CA ALA A 67 -6.05 -10.00 25.54
C ALA A 67 -5.16 -10.32 24.33
N THR A 68 -5.73 -10.21 23.12
CA THR A 68 -4.97 -10.33 21.87
C THR A 68 -4.05 -9.12 21.71
N GLY A 69 -2.82 -9.33 21.23
CA GLY A 69 -1.84 -8.25 21.01
C GLY A 69 -0.82 -8.05 22.13
N GLY A 70 -0.78 -8.91 23.15
CA GLY A 70 0.23 -8.85 24.21
C GLY A 70 -0.06 -9.81 25.36
N GLN A 71 0.64 -9.66 26.49
CA GLN A 71 0.47 -10.50 27.68
C GLN A 71 0.63 -9.72 28.98
N VAL A 72 0.08 -10.24 30.08
CA VAL A 72 0.36 -9.75 31.43
C VAL A 72 1.53 -10.55 32.00
N LEU A 73 2.60 -9.89 32.42
CA LEU A 73 3.81 -10.54 32.93
C LEU A 73 3.74 -10.89 34.41
N ALA A 74 3.05 -10.06 35.21
CA ALA A 74 2.88 -10.26 36.64
C ALA A 74 1.51 -9.71 37.08
N PRO A 75 0.67 -10.47 37.80
CA PRO A 75 0.87 -11.87 38.21
C PRO A 75 0.73 -12.90 37.06
N GLY A 76 0.35 -12.45 35.86
CA GLY A 76 -0.02 -13.29 34.73
C GLY A 76 -1.54 -13.29 34.51
N ALA A 77 -2.00 -13.86 33.39
CA ALA A 77 -3.43 -14.08 33.17
C ALA A 77 -3.91 -15.26 34.04
N GLY A 78 -4.96 -15.05 34.82
CA GLY A 78 -5.47 -16.02 35.80
C GLY A 78 -6.19 -15.36 36.96
N THR A 79 -6.64 -16.19 37.92
CA THR A 79 -7.27 -15.73 39.16
C THR A 79 -6.34 -15.99 40.34
N TYR A 80 -6.16 -14.97 41.19
CA TYR A 80 -5.22 -14.99 42.32
C TYR A 80 -5.90 -14.48 43.60
N GLU A 81 -5.60 -15.09 44.74
CA GLU A 81 -6.07 -14.67 46.07
C GLU A 81 -5.02 -13.79 46.77
N TYR A 82 -5.47 -12.68 47.35
CA TYR A 82 -4.64 -11.74 48.11
C TYR A 82 -5.28 -11.40 49.46
N GLU A 83 -4.47 -11.05 50.46
CA GLU A 83 -4.98 -10.56 51.75
C GLU A 83 -5.59 -9.16 51.57
N SER A 84 -6.65 -8.84 52.31
CA SER A 84 -7.26 -7.51 52.26
C SER A 84 -6.97 -6.69 53.53
N PRO A 85 -6.52 -5.42 53.44
CA PRO A 85 -6.12 -4.71 52.21
C PRO A 85 -4.66 -4.98 51.82
N GLN A 86 -4.40 -5.19 50.53
CA GLN A 86 -3.05 -5.35 49.98
C GLN A 86 -2.91 -4.58 48.65
N SER A 87 -1.74 -3.96 48.42
CA SER A 87 -1.40 -3.38 47.11
C SER A 87 -0.63 -4.41 46.28
N VAL A 88 -1.10 -4.70 45.07
CA VAL A 88 -0.54 -5.72 44.19
C VAL A 88 0.03 -5.08 42.93
N PRO A 89 1.31 -5.30 42.57
CA PRO A 89 1.87 -4.83 41.31
C PRO A 89 1.30 -5.61 40.13
N ILE A 90 1.02 -4.91 39.03
CA ILE A 90 0.57 -5.51 37.77
C ILE A 90 1.33 -4.91 36.59
N THR A 91 1.76 -5.77 35.67
CA THR A 91 2.61 -5.41 34.53
C THR A 91 2.08 -6.03 33.24
N ALA A 92 1.81 -5.20 32.23
CA ALA A 92 1.53 -5.63 30.86
C ALA A 92 2.76 -5.47 29.96
N LEU A 93 2.91 -6.38 29.01
CA LEU A 93 3.86 -6.28 27.91
C LEU A 93 3.10 -6.46 26.60
N ALA A 94 3.18 -5.46 25.73
CA ALA A 94 2.62 -5.56 24.38
C ALA A 94 3.41 -6.60 23.56
N GLY A 95 2.71 -7.32 22.70
CA GLY A 95 3.31 -8.20 21.70
C GLY A 95 3.88 -7.38 20.55
N GLU A 96 4.71 -8.02 19.72
CA GLU A 96 5.23 -7.42 18.50
C GLU A 96 4.09 -6.95 17.58
N GLY A 97 4.16 -5.70 17.11
CA GLY A 97 3.13 -5.07 16.29
C GLY A 97 1.93 -4.50 17.07
N TYR A 98 2.02 -4.32 18.39
CA TYR A 98 0.93 -3.79 19.21
C TYR A 98 1.40 -2.75 20.25
N LEU A 99 0.55 -1.78 20.57
CA LEU A 99 0.73 -0.80 21.66
C LEU A 99 -0.16 -1.13 22.85
N PHE A 100 0.32 -0.86 24.06
CA PHE A 100 -0.51 -0.89 25.28
C PHE A 100 -1.23 0.45 25.45
N LEU A 101 -2.57 0.43 25.55
CA LEU A 101 -3.40 1.63 25.67
C LEU A 101 -3.91 1.91 27.09
N GLY A 102 -3.78 0.95 27.99
CA GLY A 102 -4.25 1.05 29.37
C GLY A 102 -4.93 -0.20 29.87
N TRP A 103 -5.39 -0.13 31.11
CA TRP A 103 -6.12 -1.18 31.81
C TRP A 103 -7.62 -0.92 31.80
N SER A 104 -8.40 -2.00 31.73
CA SER A 104 -9.87 -1.97 31.87
C SER A 104 -10.35 -3.03 32.86
N GLY A 105 -11.61 -2.95 33.31
CA GLY A 105 -12.21 -3.91 34.23
C GLY A 105 -12.83 -3.27 35.47
N THR A 106 -13.31 -4.09 36.41
CA THR A 106 -14.02 -3.59 37.59
C THR A 106 -13.10 -2.84 38.56
N ALA A 107 -11.80 -3.21 38.64
CA ALA A 107 -10.82 -2.47 39.45
C ALA A 107 -10.65 -1.01 38.98
N VAL A 108 -10.61 -0.79 37.66
CA VAL A 108 -10.47 0.53 37.06
C VAL A 108 -11.75 1.35 37.28
N ALA A 109 -12.91 0.75 37.07
CA ALA A 109 -14.20 1.42 37.31
C ALA A 109 -14.41 1.79 38.79
N ALA A 110 -13.86 1.00 39.71
CA ALA A 110 -13.87 1.28 41.15
C ALA A 110 -12.77 2.28 41.60
N GLY A 111 -11.93 2.76 40.68
CA GLY A 111 -10.85 3.70 40.97
C GLY A 111 -9.68 3.12 41.79
N GLN A 112 -9.49 1.80 41.75
CA GLN A 112 -8.52 1.09 42.60
C GLN A 112 -7.17 0.84 41.91
N VAL A 113 -7.01 1.25 40.66
CA VAL A 113 -5.75 1.19 39.91
C VAL A 113 -5.05 2.54 40.03
N ALA A 114 -3.81 2.54 40.54
CA ALA A 114 -3.08 3.77 40.86
C ALA A 114 -2.86 4.67 39.63
N ASP A 115 -2.50 4.07 38.51
CA ASP A 115 -2.50 4.68 37.18
C ASP A 115 -2.97 3.63 36.17
N ALA A 116 -4.19 3.79 35.65
CA ALA A 116 -4.78 2.85 34.69
C ALA A 116 -4.19 2.98 33.28
N SER A 117 -3.39 4.02 32.99
CA SER A 117 -2.75 4.23 31.69
C SER A 117 -1.31 3.70 31.63
N ALA A 118 -0.68 3.46 32.78
CA ALA A 118 0.68 2.91 32.86
C ALA A 118 0.68 1.37 32.72
N ALA A 119 1.56 0.84 31.86
CA ALA A 119 1.73 -0.60 31.67
C ALA A 119 2.25 -1.31 32.94
N ASP A 120 3.05 -0.60 33.73
CA ASP A 120 3.50 -0.99 35.07
C ASP A 120 2.78 -0.14 36.12
N THR A 121 1.91 -0.77 36.93
CA THR A 121 1.08 -0.06 37.91
C THR A 121 0.76 -0.95 39.11
N THR A 122 -0.10 -0.47 40.02
CA THR A 122 -0.56 -1.23 41.20
C THR A 122 -2.08 -1.18 41.36
N VAL A 123 -2.65 -2.25 41.88
CA VAL A 123 -4.09 -2.37 42.22
C VAL A 123 -4.24 -2.52 43.74
N ALA A 124 -5.12 -1.73 44.35
CA ALA A 124 -5.50 -1.88 45.75
C ALA A 124 -6.60 -2.95 45.92
N MET A 125 -6.26 -4.05 46.59
CA MET A 125 -7.15 -5.21 46.80
C MET A 125 -7.98 -5.06 48.09
N GLU A 126 -9.15 -4.42 47.95
CA GLU A 126 -10.12 -4.22 49.04
C GLU A 126 -11.41 -5.07 48.87
N ASP A 127 -11.68 -5.58 47.66
CA ASP A 127 -12.80 -6.46 47.32
C ASP A 127 -12.39 -7.33 46.10
N ASN A 128 -13.29 -8.16 45.60
CA ASN A 128 -13.07 -8.98 44.41
C ASN A 128 -13.11 -8.13 43.14
N TYR A 129 -12.06 -8.21 42.31
CA TYR A 129 -11.92 -7.40 41.10
C TYR A 129 -11.54 -8.20 39.85
N SER A 130 -11.85 -7.62 38.69
CA SER A 130 -11.38 -8.07 37.38
C SER A 130 -10.60 -6.98 36.65
N LEU A 131 -9.64 -7.41 35.82
CA LEU A 131 -8.72 -6.53 35.12
C LEU A 131 -8.29 -7.15 33.77
N GLN A 132 -8.19 -6.34 32.73
CA GLN A 132 -7.78 -6.76 31.38
C GLN A 132 -6.91 -5.68 30.72
N PRO A 133 -5.75 -6.01 30.13
CA PRO A 133 -4.96 -5.06 29.36
C PRO A 133 -5.64 -4.77 28.02
N VAL A 134 -5.55 -3.53 27.55
CA VAL A 134 -6.04 -3.13 26.23
C VAL A 134 -4.85 -2.90 25.31
N PHE A 135 -4.78 -3.67 24.24
CA PHE A 135 -3.77 -3.51 23.19
C PHE A 135 -4.40 -3.07 21.88
N ALA A 136 -3.67 -2.31 21.07
CA ALA A 136 -4.05 -1.94 19.71
C ALA A 136 -2.94 -2.34 18.72
N GLU A 137 -3.34 -2.85 17.56
CA GLU A 137 -2.44 -3.24 16.47
C GLU A 137 -1.79 -1.98 15.85
N ILE A 138 -0.49 -2.02 15.60
CA ILE A 138 0.30 -0.96 14.97
C ILE A 138 0.28 -1.19 13.46
N ASN A 139 -0.24 -0.24 12.68
CA ASN A 139 0.03 -0.12 11.24
C ASN A 139 1.24 0.84 11.06
N PRO A 140 2.43 0.35 10.65
CA PRO A 140 3.72 0.90 11.08
C PRO A 140 4.32 1.88 10.06
N VAL A 141 3.78 3.09 10.00
CA VAL A 141 4.35 4.16 9.19
C VAL A 141 5.11 5.15 10.07
N LEU A 142 6.44 5.20 9.92
CA LEU A 142 7.29 6.27 10.46
C LEU A 142 7.36 7.41 9.44
N TYR A 143 7.29 8.65 9.90
CA TYR A 143 7.36 9.84 9.04
C TYR A 143 8.69 10.58 9.21
N VAL A 144 9.23 11.11 8.11
CA VAL A 144 10.44 11.92 8.08
C VAL A 144 10.18 13.25 7.39
N ASP A 145 10.61 14.36 7.99
CA ASP A 145 10.53 15.71 7.42
C ASP A 145 11.79 16.52 7.76
N ALA A 146 12.57 16.88 6.74
CA ALA A 146 13.77 17.70 6.87
C ALA A 146 13.51 19.08 7.52
N GLN A 147 12.27 19.60 7.45
CA GLN A 147 11.89 20.89 8.02
C GLN A 147 11.39 20.81 9.47
N ALA A 148 11.20 19.62 10.04
CA ALA A 148 10.73 19.46 11.42
C ALA A 148 11.65 20.14 12.46
N ALA A 149 12.95 20.26 12.19
CA ALA A 149 13.90 20.96 13.04
C ALA A 149 13.70 22.50 13.08
N ALA A 150 13.14 23.11 12.01
CA ALA A 150 12.88 24.55 11.97
C ALA A 150 11.72 24.97 12.89
N ASN A 151 10.81 24.04 13.18
CA ASN A 151 9.63 24.27 14.01
C ASN A 151 9.85 23.95 15.50
N GLY A 152 10.94 23.24 15.85
CA GLY A 152 11.31 22.90 17.23
C GLY A 152 12.07 23.98 18.01
N LEU A 153 12.36 25.15 17.42
CA LEU A 153 13.04 26.26 18.08
C LEU A 153 12.22 27.57 18.05
N GLN A 154 10.98 27.52 18.54
CA GLN A 154 10.30 28.76 18.92
C GLN A 154 10.86 29.23 20.28
N VAL A 155 11.78 30.19 20.26
CA VAL A 155 12.09 30.97 21.45
C VAL A 155 10.81 31.73 21.81
N GLY A 156 10.10 31.25 22.85
CA GLY A 156 8.83 31.84 23.29
C GLY A 156 8.90 33.37 23.34
N THR A 157 7.88 34.02 22.78
CA THR A 157 7.77 35.48 22.81
C THR A 157 7.79 35.95 24.26
N ALA A 158 8.80 36.75 24.62
CA ALA A 158 8.91 37.31 25.96
C ALA A 158 7.71 38.23 26.24
N VAL A 159 6.76 37.76 27.05
CA VAL A 159 5.71 38.61 27.63
C VAL A 159 6.16 39.01 29.03
N GLY A 160 7.02 40.04 29.10
CA GLY A 160 7.58 40.53 30.36
C GLY A 160 8.74 39.70 30.89
N SER A 161 8.94 39.69 32.21
CA SER A 161 10.16 39.18 32.88
C SER A 161 10.18 37.66 33.14
N PHE A 162 9.27 36.90 32.52
CA PHE A 162 9.16 35.45 32.69
C PHE A 162 9.30 34.74 31.33
N VAL A 163 10.24 33.79 31.26
CA VAL A 163 10.39 32.86 30.13
C VAL A 163 9.56 31.63 30.47
N THR A 164 8.56 31.29 29.66
CA THR A 164 7.92 29.97 29.70
C THR A 164 8.82 28.98 28.97
N MET A 165 9.26 27.91 29.66
CA MET A 165 9.84 26.77 28.96
C MET A 165 8.70 25.92 28.41
N GLU A 166 8.64 25.80 27.09
CA GLU A 166 7.79 24.84 26.41
C GLU A 166 8.53 23.49 26.38
N VAL A 167 7.82 22.41 26.71
CA VAL A 167 8.37 21.06 26.60
C VAL A 167 8.36 20.72 25.11
N VAL A 168 9.53 20.66 24.49
CA VAL A 168 9.68 20.20 23.11
C VAL A 168 9.58 18.68 23.13
N GLU A 169 8.55 18.13 22.50
CA GLU A 169 8.44 16.68 22.27
C GLU A 169 9.59 16.24 21.35
N LEU A 170 10.32 15.19 21.73
CA LEU A 170 11.40 14.63 20.91
C LEU A 170 10.81 13.92 19.71
N PRO A 171 11.40 14.01 18.49
CA PRO A 171 10.93 13.28 17.33
C PRO A 171 10.69 11.80 17.63
N ASP A 172 9.47 11.34 17.41
CA ASP A 172 9.05 9.96 17.68
C ASP A 172 8.64 9.20 16.42
N GLY A 173 8.72 9.86 15.25
CA GLY A 173 8.40 9.28 13.96
C GLY A 173 6.90 9.23 13.65
N THR A 174 6.05 9.81 14.50
CA THR A 174 4.63 9.97 14.18
C THR A 174 4.42 11.09 13.16
N ILE A 175 3.27 11.12 12.50
CA ILE A 175 2.93 12.18 11.53
C ILE A 175 2.94 13.59 12.13
N ASN A 176 2.68 13.71 13.44
CA ASN A 176 2.66 14.99 14.15
C ASN A 176 4.05 15.41 14.65
N ASN A 177 4.98 14.46 14.74
CA ASN A 177 6.32 14.66 15.27
C ASN A 177 7.33 13.77 14.52
N PRO A 178 7.49 14.01 13.20
CA PRO A 178 8.31 13.17 12.33
C PRO A 178 9.79 13.25 12.70
N PHE A 179 10.55 12.22 12.34
CA PHE A 179 12.01 12.28 12.40
C PHE A 179 12.55 13.36 11.46
N VAL A 180 13.69 13.95 11.82
CA VAL A 180 14.31 15.01 11.02
C VAL A 180 15.16 14.45 9.88
N THR A 181 15.79 13.29 10.12
CA THR A 181 16.64 12.63 9.11
C THR A 181 16.12 11.23 8.82
N ILE A 182 16.36 10.73 7.61
CA ILE A 182 15.93 9.39 7.21
C ILE A 182 16.73 8.36 8.01
N GLN A 183 18.02 8.60 8.27
CA GLN A 183 18.82 7.66 9.08
C GLN A 183 18.28 7.49 10.50
N GLN A 184 17.75 8.55 11.14
CA GLN A 184 17.12 8.42 12.47
C GLN A 184 15.91 7.48 12.43
N ALA A 185 15.09 7.60 11.38
CA ALA A 185 13.95 6.72 11.20
C ALA A 185 14.40 5.27 10.92
N ILE A 186 15.43 5.07 10.10
CA ILE A 186 16.03 3.75 9.86
C ILE A 186 16.54 3.14 11.15
N ASP A 187 17.24 3.92 11.99
CA ASP A 187 17.78 3.45 13.27
C ASP A 187 16.67 3.06 14.25
N ALA A 188 15.55 3.80 14.25
CA ALA A 188 14.38 3.54 15.08
C ALA A 188 13.53 2.36 14.57
N ALA A 189 13.49 2.13 13.25
CA ALA A 189 12.58 1.16 12.64
C ALA A 189 12.86 -0.28 13.05
N LEU A 190 11.79 -1.07 13.18
CA LEU A 190 11.83 -2.52 13.30
C LEU A 190 11.70 -3.17 11.92
N GLY A 191 12.05 -4.46 11.81
CA GLY A 191 11.87 -5.20 10.55
C GLY A 191 10.40 -5.27 10.14
N GLY A 192 10.12 -5.06 8.85
CA GLY A 192 8.80 -5.03 8.23
C GLY A 192 8.12 -3.66 8.21
N GLU A 193 8.72 -2.63 8.82
CA GLU A 193 8.12 -1.30 8.90
C GLU A 193 8.30 -0.47 7.62
N THR A 194 7.41 0.51 7.44
CA THR A 194 7.50 1.49 6.35
C THR A 194 7.88 2.86 6.89
N ILE A 195 8.86 3.50 6.27
CA ILE A 195 9.29 4.87 6.52
C ILE A 195 8.83 5.72 5.34
N LEU A 196 7.90 6.65 5.57
CA LEU A 196 7.44 7.62 4.58
C LEU A 196 8.18 8.95 4.75
N VAL A 197 8.91 9.33 3.72
CA VAL A 197 9.74 10.53 3.70
C VAL A 197 9.00 11.63 2.95
N LEU A 198 8.75 12.77 3.59
CA LEU A 198 8.11 13.92 2.95
C LEU A 198 9.02 14.51 1.86
N PRO A 199 8.47 15.07 0.78
CA PRO A 199 9.23 15.77 -0.25
C PRO A 199 10.13 16.84 0.36
N GLY A 200 11.39 16.85 -0.05
CA GLY A 200 12.42 17.65 0.59
C GLY A 200 13.82 17.29 0.13
N PHE A 201 14.79 18.07 0.59
CA PHE A 201 16.20 17.90 0.31
C PHE A 201 16.92 17.41 1.56
N TYR A 202 17.37 16.16 1.54
CA TYR A 202 17.99 15.47 2.66
C TYR A 202 19.49 15.32 2.39
N VAL A 203 20.32 15.99 3.18
CA VAL A 203 21.78 15.85 3.09
C VAL A 203 22.25 14.82 4.11
N GLU A 204 22.37 13.58 3.68
CA GLU A 204 22.74 12.46 4.52
C GLU A 204 23.29 11.28 3.69
N SER A 205 23.95 10.34 4.39
CA SER A 205 24.36 9.06 3.84
C SER A 205 23.65 7.97 4.64
N LEU A 206 22.93 7.10 3.93
CA LEU A 206 22.05 6.11 4.54
C LEU A 206 22.72 4.75 4.66
N ASN A 207 22.49 4.07 5.78
CA ASN A 207 22.80 2.66 5.99
C ASN A 207 21.57 1.94 6.55
N PHE A 208 21.09 0.92 5.83
CA PHE A 208 19.90 0.16 6.20
C PHE A 208 20.13 -0.83 7.36
N ASN A 209 21.37 -1.01 7.81
CA ASN A 209 21.75 -1.79 8.99
C ASN A 209 21.23 -3.23 8.98
N GLY A 210 21.04 -3.84 7.80
CA GLY A 210 20.53 -5.20 7.65
C GLY A 210 19.03 -5.35 7.91
N LYS A 211 18.28 -4.24 8.02
CA LYS A 211 16.85 -4.25 8.33
C LYS A 211 16.02 -4.45 7.06
N ALA A 212 15.08 -5.38 7.10
CA ALA A 212 14.06 -5.55 6.07
C ALA A 212 12.95 -4.49 6.24
N ILE A 213 13.19 -3.27 5.79
CA ILE A 213 12.27 -2.12 5.93
C ILE A 213 12.00 -1.48 4.58
N HIS A 214 10.88 -0.76 4.46
CA HIS A 214 10.52 -0.02 3.26
C HIS A 214 10.71 1.47 3.49
N VAL A 215 11.73 2.06 2.88
CA VAL A 215 11.93 3.51 2.87
C VAL A 215 11.36 4.05 1.56
N MET A 216 10.32 4.88 1.64
CA MET A 216 9.56 5.33 0.48
C MET A 216 9.32 6.85 0.53
N SER A 217 9.43 7.50 -0.61
CA SER A 217 8.98 8.87 -0.79
C SER A 217 7.46 8.96 -0.64
N LEU A 218 6.97 9.87 0.22
CA LEU A 218 5.55 10.10 0.41
C LEU A 218 4.88 10.64 -0.88
N ALA A 219 5.61 11.40 -1.70
CA ALA A 219 5.09 11.90 -2.99
C ALA A 219 4.73 10.78 -3.97
N LEU A 220 5.39 9.63 -3.88
CA LEU A 220 5.10 8.48 -4.72
C LEU A 220 3.79 7.78 -4.31
N VAL A 221 3.47 7.77 -3.01
CA VAL A 221 2.34 7.01 -2.46
C VAL A 221 1.08 7.85 -2.17
N ASP A 222 1.20 9.18 -2.06
CA ASP A 222 0.06 10.08 -1.87
C ASP A 222 0.06 11.25 -2.88
N PRO A 223 -0.86 11.28 -3.85
CA PRO A 223 -0.97 12.37 -4.81
C PRO A 223 -1.36 13.71 -4.17
N ASN A 224 -1.90 13.70 -2.95
CA ASN A 224 -2.29 14.87 -2.19
C ASN A 224 -1.21 15.32 -1.20
N VAL A 225 0.03 14.85 -1.33
CA VAL A 225 1.10 15.17 -0.37
C VAL A 225 1.26 16.67 -0.10
N MET A 226 0.95 17.53 -1.08
CA MET A 226 0.93 18.98 -0.90
C MET A 226 -0.26 19.49 -0.08
N ALA A 227 -1.43 18.83 -0.17
CA ALA A 227 -2.56 19.11 0.71
C ALA A 227 -2.31 18.59 2.14
N VAL A 228 -1.67 17.41 2.27
CA VAL A 228 -1.21 16.88 3.56
C VAL A 228 -0.19 17.84 4.18
N ARG A 229 0.80 18.33 3.42
CA ARG A 229 1.77 19.33 3.87
C ARG A 229 1.09 20.65 4.27
N ALA A 230 0.08 21.11 3.53
CA ALA A 230 -0.69 22.32 3.87
C ALA A 230 -1.57 22.15 5.12
N ILE A 231 -2.05 20.94 5.41
CA ILE A 231 -2.77 20.60 6.65
C ILE A 231 -1.81 20.51 7.83
N LEU A 232 -0.64 19.90 7.63
CA LEU A 232 0.36 19.69 8.67
C LEU A 232 1.11 20.98 9.04
N PHE A 233 1.33 21.89 8.08
CA PHE A 233 2.13 23.11 8.27
C PHE A 233 1.46 24.35 7.63
N PRO A 234 0.40 24.90 8.26
CA PRO A 234 -0.29 26.06 7.72
C PRO A 234 0.58 27.33 7.81
N GLY A 235 0.94 27.91 6.67
CA GLY A 235 1.54 29.25 6.58
C GLY A 235 2.93 29.37 5.95
N GLU A 236 3.50 28.29 5.42
CA GLU A 236 4.79 28.35 4.71
C GLU A 236 4.62 28.71 3.23
N GLU A 237 5.41 29.68 2.73
CA GLU A 237 5.54 29.91 1.29
C GLU A 237 6.41 28.80 0.68
N LEU A 238 5.95 28.20 -0.43
CA LEU A 238 6.76 27.29 -1.24
C LEU A 238 7.99 28.05 -1.76
N ASN A 239 9.15 27.77 -1.19
CA ASN A 239 10.40 28.47 -1.51
C ASN A 239 10.73 28.38 -3.01
N SER A 240 11.30 29.45 -3.53
CA SER A 240 11.62 29.76 -4.93
C SER A 240 12.72 28.89 -5.60
N LEU A 241 12.86 27.62 -5.20
CA LEU A 241 13.82 26.67 -5.79
C LEU A 241 13.19 25.72 -6.81
N GLY A 242 11.88 25.77 -7.04
CA GLY A 242 11.22 25.17 -8.20
C GLY A 242 11.61 23.71 -8.49
N ALA A 243 11.59 22.83 -7.47
CA ALA A 243 11.75 21.38 -7.59
C ALA A 243 11.34 20.64 -6.30
N ILE A 244 10.31 21.09 -5.58
CA ILE A 244 9.93 20.53 -4.24
C ILE A 244 8.93 19.36 -4.36
N ASP A 245 8.62 18.91 -5.58
CA ASP A 245 7.79 17.71 -5.80
C ASP A 245 8.59 16.40 -5.71
N THR A 246 9.91 16.47 -5.56
CA THR A 246 10.79 15.30 -5.45
C THR A 246 11.41 15.18 -4.05
N THR A 247 11.68 13.93 -3.65
CA THR A 247 12.38 13.61 -2.40
C THR A 247 13.84 13.29 -2.76
N ILE A 248 14.75 14.20 -2.44
CA ILE A 248 16.16 14.14 -2.84
C ILE A 248 17.01 13.73 -1.64
N ILE A 249 17.88 12.73 -1.82
CA ILE A 249 18.94 12.37 -0.88
C ILE A 249 20.27 12.72 -1.52
N HIS A 250 21.02 13.61 -0.89
CA HIS A 250 22.24 14.21 -1.43
C HIS A 250 23.46 13.84 -0.56
N GLY A 251 24.48 13.21 -1.17
CA GLY A 251 25.68 12.70 -0.47
C GLY A 251 26.75 13.72 -0.10
N ASP A 252 26.48 15.02 -0.23
CA ASP A 252 27.37 16.16 0.09
C ASP A 252 28.80 16.07 -0.48
N SER A 253 28.95 15.43 -1.65
CA SER A 253 30.25 15.12 -2.26
C SER A 253 31.19 14.29 -1.37
N GLU A 254 30.65 13.43 -0.50
CA GLU A 254 31.41 12.57 0.40
C GLU A 254 30.75 11.19 0.54
N GLY A 255 31.45 10.14 0.14
CA GLY A 255 31.00 8.75 0.31
C GLY A 255 29.78 8.34 -0.53
N PRO A 256 29.26 7.12 -0.31
CA PRO A 256 28.00 6.65 -0.89
C PRO A 256 26.79 7.43 -0.36
N VAL A 257 25.79 7.67 -1.21
CA VAL A 257 24.48 8.21 -0.77
C VAL A 257 23.71 7.16 0.04
N VAL A 258 23.73 5.90 -0.40
CA VAL A 258 23.06 4.77 0.27
C VAL A 258 23.98 3.54 0.31
N VAL A 259 23.97 2.85 1.44
CA VAL A 259 24.76 1.65 1.70
C VAL A 259 23.86 0.49 2.14
N PHE A 260 24.06 -0.66 1.49
CA PHE A 260 23.50 -1.97 1.84
C PHE A 260 24.66 -2.96 2.00
N GLU A 261 25.12 -3.19 3.23
CA GLU A 261 26.33 -4.00 3.49
C GLU A 261 26.19 -4.96 4.67
N SER A 262 24.98 -5.14 5.18
CA SER A 262 24.70 -5.89 6.41
C SER A 262 23.75 -7.07 6.17
N GLY A 263 23.62 -7.52 4.93
CA GLY A 263 22.83 -8.69 4.55
C GLY A 263 21.36 -8.38 4.28
N GLU A 264 21.07 -7.16 3.82
CA GLU A 264 19.73 -6.73 3.42
C GLU A 264 19.17 -7.64 2.32
N GLY A 265 17.94 -8.15 2.51
CA GLY A 265 17.24 -8.99 1.53
C GLY A 265 16.24 -8.20 0.67
N ALA A 266 15.50 -8.90 -0.20
CA ALA A 266 14.57 -8.29 -1.15
C ALA A 266 13.43 -7.48 -0.50
N ASP A 267 13.09 -7.80 0.75
CA ASP A 267 12.13 -7.06 1.58
C ASP A 267 12.71 -5.74 2.14
N THR A 268 13.97 -5.43 1.83
CA THR A 268 14.55 -4.10 2.06
C THR A 268 14.32 -3.25 0.82
N VAL A 269 13.44 -2.25 0.94
CA VAL A 269 12.97 -1.47 -0.21
C VAL A 269 13.40 -0.01 -0.08
N LEU A 270 13.98 0.53 -1.14
CA LEU A 270 14.18 1.98 -1.33
C LEU A 270 13.36 2.45 -2.52
N SER A 271 12.43 3.38 -2.32
CA SER A 271 11.44 3.75 -3.34
C SER A 271 11.19 5.24 -3.51
N GLY A 272 11.25 5.75 -4.75
CA GLY A 272 10.75 7.09 -5.09
C GLY A 272 11.71 8.25 -4.79
N PHE A 273 13.02 8.00 -4.71
CA PHE A 273 14.02 9.02 -4.37
C PHE A 273 14.88 9.43 -5.56
N THR A 274 15.36 10.68 -5.52
CA THR A 274 16.53 11.08 -6.31
C THR A 274 17.78 10.95 -5.45
N LEU A 275 18.74 10.12 -5.87
CA LEU A 275 20.04 9.92 -5.21
C LEU A 275 21.12 10.65 -6.00
N THR A 276 21.74 11.66 -5.40
CA THR A 276 22.70 12.53 -6.09
C THR A 276 23.83 13.03 -5.19
N GLY A 277 24.83 13.69 -5.79
CA GLY A 277 25.92 14.34 -5.08
C GLY A 277 26.86 13.39 -4.33
N GLY A 278 26.81 12.09 -4.59
CA GLY A 278 27.72 11.12 -3.99
C GLY A 278 29.12 11.14 -4.60
N LEU A 279 30.16 10.95 -3.78
CA LEU A 279 31.56 10.89 -4.21
C LEU A 279 32.35 9.83 -3.43
N ALA A 280 32.53 8.65 -4.01
CA ALA A 280 33.21 7.52 -3.37
C ALA A 280 34.20 6.83 -4.31
N GLY A 281 35.07 5.95 -3.80
CA GLY A 281 35.93 5.12 -4.65
C GLY A 281 35.11 4.25 -5.60
N SER A 282 34.11 3.56 -5.06
CA SER A 282 33.08 2.81 -5.79
C SER A 282 31.76 2.96 -5.05
N GLY A 283 30.63 2.79 -5.75
CA GLY A 283 29.30 2.87 -5.16
C GLY A 283 28.97 4.26 -4.65
N SER A 284 29.28 5.31 -5.41
CA SER A 284 29.10 6.69 -4.95
C SER A 284 27.63 7.08 -4.73
N ALA A 285 26.70 6.48 -5.48
CA ALA A 285 25.28 6.58 -5.18
C ALA A 285 24.84 5.44 -4.26
N ILE A 286 25.06 4.20 -4.71
CA ILE A 286 24.63 2.99 -4.01
C ILE A 286 25.83 2.05 -3.90
N GLN A 287 26.22 1.73 -2.68
CA GLN A 287 27.15 0.65 -2.39
C GLN A 287 26.39 -0.54 -1.82
N CYS A 288 26.36 -1.65 -2.57
CA CYS A 288 25.68 -2.89 -2.17
C CYS A 288 26.70 -4.02 -2.07
N SER A 289 26.87 -4.61 -0.88
CA SER A 289 27.79 -5.71 -0.64
C SER A 289 27.10 -6.82 0.13
N GLN A 290 27.20 -8.05 -0.37
CA GLN A 290 26.61 -9.26 0.25
C GLN A 290 25.12 -9.12 0.59
N SER A 291 24.41 -8.33 -0.22
CA SER A 291 23.03 -7.90 0.02
C SER A 291 22.24 -7.92 -1.30
N GLY A 292 20.91 -8.02 -1.21
CA GLY A 292 19.98 -8.04 -2.34
C GLY A 292 18.72 -7.22 -2.08
N PRO A 293 18.85 -5.89 -1.88
CA PRO A 293 17.72 -4.99 -1.70
C PRO A 293 16.90 -4.82 -2.98
N THR A 294 15.68 -4.31 -2.85
CA THR A 294 14.84 -3.84 -3.95
C THR A 294 14.88 -2.32 -4.04
N ILE A 295 15.33 -1.79 -5.16
CA ILE A 295 15.35 -0.36 -5.46
C ILE A 295 14.32 -0.09 -6.55
N THR A 296 13.42 0.86 -6.33
CA THR A 296 12.35 1.13 -7.29
C THR A 296 11.98 2.60 -7.41
N HIS A 297 11.54 3.03 -8.60
CA HIS A 297 11.13 4.43 -8.85
C HIS A 297 12.20 5.46 -8.47
N CYS A 298 13.48 5.08 -8.53
CA CYS A 298 14.58 5.95 -8.12
C CYS A 298 15.28 6.57 -9.33
N VAL A 299 15.61 7.85 -9.21
CA VAL A 299 16.54 8.55 -10.10
C VAL A 299 17.92 8.52 -9.44
N ILE A 300 18.91 7.92 -10.08
CA ILE A 300 20.28 7.80 -9.58
C ILE A 300 21.17 8.59 -10.54
N ALA A 301 21.47 9.83 -10.19
CA ALA A 301 22.09 10.75 -11.13
C ALA A 301 23.06 11.76 -10.52
N GLY A 302 24.04 12.19 -11.32
CA GLY A 302 25.03 13.20 -10.90
C GLY A 302 25.99 12.71 -9.82
N ASN A 303 26.20 11.39 -9.70
CA ASN A 303 27.15 10.83 -8.75
C ASN A 303 28.50 10.57 -9.43
N ALA A 304 29.58 10.74 -8.67
CA ALA A 304 30.94 10.66 -9.20
C ALA A 304 31.76 9.60 -8.44
N THR A 305 32.59 8.83 -9.15
CA THR A 305 33.55 7.91 -8.50
C THR A 305 34.98 8.43 -8.58
N THR A 306 35.75 8.18 -7.53
CA THR A 306 37.17 8.56 -7.45
C THR A 306 38.13 7.43 -7.82
N SER A 307 37.63 6.21 -8.01
CA SER A 307 38.40 5.08 -8.55
C SER A 307 38.23 4.97 -10.06
N LEU A 308 39.23 4.39 -10.73
CA LEU A 308 39.26 4.20 -12.19
C LEU A 308 38.30 3.10 -12.67
N THR A 309 37.83 2.25 -11.76
CA THR A 309 36.94 1.10 -12.04
C THR A 309 35.64 1.15 -11.25
N GLY A 310 35.34 2.27 -10.57
CA GLY A 310 34.17 2.40 -9.71
C GLY A 310 32.95 2.86 -10.49
N GLY A 311 31.76 2.35 -10.13
CA GLY A 311 30.49 2.89 -10.62
C GLY A 311 29.65 3.58 -9.56
N ALA A 312 28.69 4.39 -9.99
CA ALA A 312 27.75 5.04 -9.08
C ALA A 312 26.92 4.03 -8.29
N VAL A 313 26.52 2.95 -8.96
CA VAL A 313 26.00 1.74 -8.31
C VAL A 313 27.10 0.69 -8.35
N ASN A 314 27.46 0.14 -7.20
CA ASN A 314 28.43 -0.95 -7.09
C ASN A 314 27.82 -2.11 -6.30
N THR A 315 27.66 -3.26 -6.95
CA THR A 315 27.08 -4.48 -6.38
C THR A 315 28.13 -5.57 -6.29
N VAL A 316 28.41 -6.06 -5.08
CA VAL A 316 29.44 -7.06 -4.81
C VAL A 316 28.85 -8.25 -4.08
N GLN A 317 28.94 -9.46 -4.64
CA GLN A 317 28.45 -10.70 -4.02
C GLN A 317 26.97 -10.64 -3.58
N GLY A 318 26.15 -9.91 -4.33
CA GLY A 318 24.76 -9.60 -4.00
C GLY A 318 23.76 -10.02 -5.06
N ALA A 319 22.51 -9.59 -4.89
CA ALA A 319 21.42 -9.78 -5.86
C ALA A 319 20.43 -8.61 -5.78
N ALA A 320 20.91 -7.39 -6.06
CA ALA A 320 20.06 -6.21 -6.00
C ALA A 320 19.07 -6.21 -7.16
N THR A 321 17.82 -5.80 -6.89
CA THR A 321 16.76 -5.72 -7.90
C THR A 321 16.38 -4.27 -8.14
N PHE A 322 16.44 -3.81 -9.38
CA PHE A 322 16.08 -2.47 -9.81
C PHE A 322 14.83 -2.55 -10.70
N ILE A 323 13.77 -1.85 -10.31
CA ILE A 323 12.49 -1.82 -11.03
C ILE A 323 12.07 -0.37 -11.26
N ASN A 324 11.78 0.02 -12.51
CA ASN A 324 11.40 1.40 -12.83
C ASN A 324 12.44 2.39 -12.28
N CYS A 325 13.72 2.22 -12.61
CA CYS A 325 14.78 3.14 -12.16
C CYS A 325 15.43 3.86 -13.33
N THR A 326 15.84 5.11 -13.12
CA THR A 326 16.65 5.86 -14.09
C THR A 326 18.04 6.09 -13.50
N ILE A 327 19.08 5.45 -14.07
CA ILE A 327 20.48 5.62 -13.67
C ILE A 327 21.17 6.43 -14.77
N ALA A 328 21.43 7.71 -14.53
CA ALA A 328 21.89 8.60 -15.58
C ALA A 328 22.91 9.65 -15.14
N ASP A 329 23.70 10.17 -16.08
CA ASP A 329 24.65 11.26 -15.84
C ASP A 329 25.60 11.01 -14.66
N ASN A 330 25.95 9.75 -14.42
CA ASN A 330 26.94 9.37 -13.42
C ASN A 330 28.33 9.32 -14.06
N THR A 331 29.35 9.72 -13.32
CA THR A 331 30.71 9.85 -13.88
C THR A 331 31.72 9.04 -13.09
N SER A 332 32.57 8.31 -13.79
CA SER A 332 33.80 7.76 -13.24
C SER A 332 35.00 8.59 -13.69
N LEU A 333 36.05 8.66 -12.86
CA LEU A 333 37.25 9.43 -13.17
C LEU A 333 38.06 8.91 -14.38
N ASP A 334 37.84 7.67 -14.84
CA ASP A 334 38.64 7.04 -15.90
C ASP A 334 37.83 6.13 -16.84
N VAL A 335 38.51 5.62 -17.88
CA VAL A 335 37.95 4.89 -19.03
C VAL A 335 37.44 3.47 -18.75
N GLU A 336 37.59 2.94 -17.54
CA GLU A 336 37.19 1.56 -17.17
C GLU A 336 36.03 1.47 -16.16
N GLY A 337 35.47 2.61 -15.72
CA GLY A 337 34.31 2.66 -14.83
C GLY A 337 32.97 2.48 -15.54
N ALA A 338 31.86 2.60 -14.82
CA ALA A 338 30.51 2.56 -15.39
C ALA A 338 29.47 3.26 -14.51
N ALA A 339 28.22 3.38 -14.97
CA ALA A 339 27.11 3.72 -14.09
C ALA A 339 26.89 2.64 -13.03
N VAL A 340 26.89 1.37 -13.47
CA VAL A 340 26.72 0.18 -12.63
C VAL A 340 27.93 -0.74 -12.79
N VAL A 341 28.51 -1.16 -11.66
CA VAL A 341 29.56 -2.17 -11.60
C VAL A 341 29.05 -3.39 -10.83
N CYS A 342 29.10 -4.55 -11.48
CA CYS A 342 28.68 -5.84 -10.93
C CYS A 342 29.91 -6.74 -10.69
N GLU A 343 30.11 -7.22 -9.46
CA GLU A 343 31.20 -8.13 -9.08
C GLU A 343 30.66 -9.33 -8.32
N ASP A 344 30.68 -10.50 -8.96
CA ASP A 344 30.14 -11.77 -8.42
C ASP A 344 28.68 -11.65 -7.92
N SER A 345 27.89 -10.75 -8.53
CA SER A 345 26.49 -10.50 -8.22
C SER A 345 25.52 -11.16 -9.21
N ASN A 346 24.24 -11.22 -8.84
CA ASN A 346 23.14 -11.67 -9.70
C ASN A 346 22.04 -10.60 -9.72
N ASP A 347 22.39 -9.40 -10.17
CA ASP A 347 21.47 -8.25 -10.16
C ASP A 347 20.39 -8.39 -11.23
N VAL A 348 19.24 -7.76 -10.98
CA VAL A 348 18.07 -7.76 -11.86
C VAL A 348 17.68 -6.33 -12.19
N PHE A 349 17.46 -6.04 -13.47
CA PHE A 349 16.98 -4.75 -13.96
C PHE A 349 15.72 -4.98 -14.80
N ILE A 350 14.61 -4.35 -14.39
CA ILE A 350 13.33 -4.39 -15.10
C ILE A 350 12.84 -2.96 -15.28
N ASN A 351 12.41 -2.61 -16.50
CA ASN A 351 11.88 -1.27 -16.82
C ASN A 351 12.84 -0.12 -16.51
N CYS A 352 14.15 -0.37 -16.51
CA CYS A 352 15.13 0.65 -16.13
C CYS A 352 15.66 1.41 -17.36
N ILE A 353 16.07 2.65 -17.15
CA ILE A 353 16.82 3.44 -18.12
C ILE A 353 18.23 3.69 -17.59
N LEU A 354 19.25 3.30 -18.36
CA LEU A 354 20.66 3.59 -18.07
C LEU A 354 21.24 4.42 -19.22
N TRP A 355 21.53 5.70 -18.95
CA TRP A 355 21.84 6.65 -20.02
C TRP A 355 22.80 7.76 -19.60
N SER A 356 23.58 8.29 -20.56
CA SER A 356 24.49 9.44 -20.36
C SER A 356 25.51 9.29 -19.22
N SER A 357 25.68 8.10 -18.65
CA SER A 357 26.76 7.85 -17.69
C SER A 357 28.08 7.60 -18.43
N HIS A 358 29.20 7.91 -17.79
CA HIS A 358 30.52 7.83 -18.38
C HIS A 358 31.49 7.00 -17.51
N PRO A 359 32.30 6.10 -18.11
CA PRO A 359 32.45 5.83 -19.55
C PRO A 359 31.46 4.82 -20.15
N ASP A 360 30.90 3.91 -19.36
CA ASP A 360 29.93 2.90 -19.82
C ASP A 360 28.70 2.85 -18.89
N GLN A 361 27.63 2.17 -19.30
CA GLN A 361 26.41 2.04 -18.49
C GLN A 361 26.51 0.91 -17.48
N ILE A 362 27.00 -0.26 -17.90
CA ILE A 362 27.14 -1.44 -17.04
C ILE A 362 28.46 -2.13 -17.36
N VAL A 363 29.26 -2.41 -16.33
CA VAL A 363 30.45 -3.24 -16.40
C VAL A 363 30.30 -4.42 -15.43
N VAL A 364 30.45 -5.63 -15.96
CA VAL A 364 30.54 -6.87 -15.16
C VAL A 364 32.02 -7.21 -15.00
N VAL A 365 32.53 -7.07 -13.78
CA VAL A 365 33.95 -7.31 -13.44
C VAL A 365 34.22 -8.81 -13.31
N SER A 366 33.31 -9.52 -12.64
CA SER A 366 33.33 -10.97 -12.46
C SER A 366 31.92 -11.50 -12.19
N GLY A 367 31.72 -12.81 -12.36
CA GLY A 367 30.41 -13.44 -12.15
C GLY A 367 29.62 -13.63 -13.46
N ASN A 368 28.30 -13.73 -13.33
CA ASN A 368 27.38 -13.85 -14.45
C ASN A 368 26.90 -12.46 -14.90
N ASP A 369 26.42 -12.35 -16.13
CA ASP A 369 25.71 -11.15 -16.56
C ASP A 369 24.42 -10.98 -15.72
N PRO A 370 24.03 -9.73 -15.39
CA PRO A 370 22.76 -9.46 -14.72
C PRO A 370 21.57 -9.81 -15.61
N LEU A 371 20.41 -10.09 -15.00
CA LEU A 371 19.16 -10.23 -15.74
C LEU A 371 18.66 -8.83 -16.11
N ILE A 372 18.48 -8.58 -17.40
CA ILE A 372 18.03 -7.28 -17.91
C ILE A 372 16.84 -7.52 -18.83
N GLU A 373 15.66 -7.03 -18.44
CA GLU A 373 14.45 -7.12 -19.23
C GLU A 373 13.74 -5.77 -19.31
N TYR A 374 13.19 -5.45 -20.48
CA TYR A 374 12.47 -4.21 -20.75
C TYR A 374 13.23 -2.95 -20.34
N CYS A 375 14.55 -2.94 -20.53
CA CYS A 375 15.41 -1.81 -20.18
C CYS A 375 15.89 -1.03 -21.41
N ASN A 376 16.08 0.28 -21.25
CA ASN A 376 16.77 1.11 -22.23
C ASN A 376 18.20 1.40 -21.77
N ILE A 377 19.20 0.89 -22.49
CA ILE A 377 20.61 1.00 -22.07
C ILE A 377 21.42 1.61 -23.20
N GLN A 378 22.13 2.71 -22.92
CA GLN A 378 22.97 3.36 -23.92
C GLN A 378 24.09 2.43 -24.41
N GLY A 379 24.35 2.47 -25.73
CA GLY A 379 25.53 1.84 -26.34
C GLY A 379 25.28 0.46 -26.94
N ARG A 380 24.73 -0.50 -26.19
CA ARG A 380 24.48 -1.87 -26.69
C ARG A 380 23.17 -2.46 -26.20
N ILE A 381 22.57 -3.30 -27.04
CA ILE A 381 21.40 -4.11 -26.66
C ILE A 381 21.90 -5.28 -25.81
N TRP A 382 21.46 -5.33 -24.55
CA TRP A 382 21.74 -6.44 -23.65
C TRP A 382 20.80 -7.64 -23.92
N PRO A 383 21.27 -8.89 -23.75
CA PRO A 383 20.41 -10.06 -23.84
C PRO A 383 19.22 -9.97 -22.87
N GLY A 384 18.04 -10.39 -23.33
CA GLY A 384 16.80 -10.32 -22.54
C GLY A 384 15.62 -9.82 -23.38
N THR A 385 14.42 -9.91 -22.83
CA THR A 385 13.18 -9.52 -23.52
C THR A 385 13.01 -8.01 -23.48
N GLY A 386 12.57 -7.38 -24.57
CA GLY A 386 12.11 -5.98 -24.56
C GLY A 386 13.18 -4.88 -24.43
N ASN A 387 14.48 -5.23 -24.42
CA ASN A 387 15.56 -4.26 -24.26
C ASN A 387 15.76 -3.39 -25.52
N THR A 388 16.14 -2.12 -25.32
CA THR A 388 16.39 -1.14 -26.39
C THR A 388 17.61 -0.26 -26.08
N THR A 389 18.06 0.50 -27.08
CA THR A 389 19.17 1.48 -26.98
C THR A 389 18.77 2.82 -27.58
N ALA A 390 17.47 3.04 -27.76
CA ALA A 390 16.97 4.28 -28.35
C ALA A 390 17.20 5.44 -27.38
N ASP A 391 17.44 6.64 -27.91
CA ASP A 391 17.56 7.82 -27.06
C ASP A 391 16.27 7.98 -26.23
N PRO A 392 16.33 7.97 -24.89
CA PRO A 392 15.16 8.10 -24.04
C PRO A 392 14.52 9.49 -24.15
N CYS A 393 15.18 10.47 -24.76
CA CYS A 393 14.66 11.83 -24.93
C CYS A 393 14.21 12.43 -23.59
N PHE A 394 15.09 12.47 -22.59
CA PHE A 394 14.81 13.17 -21.33
C PHE A 394 14.58 14.66 -21.58
N ALA A 395 13.72 15.28 -20.77
CA ALA A 395 13.44 16.71 -20.86
C ALA A 395 14.67 17.57 -20.55
N LEU A 396 15.39 17.21 -19.49
CA LEU A 396 16.64 17.84 -19.09
C LEU A 396 17.53 16.84 -18.35
N SER A 397 18.70 16.53 -18.89
CA SER A 397 19.69 15.66 -18.22
C SER A 397 20.62 16.46 -17.30
N GLY A 398 21.19 15.81 -16.27
CA GLY A 398 22.18 16.38 -15.35
C GLY A 398 21.89 16.13 -13.85
N GLU A 399 22.76 16.62 -12.96
CA GLU A 399 22.72 16.38 -11.50
C GLU A 399 21.38 16.76 -10.81
N TYR A 400 20.63 17.68 -11.40
CA TYR A 400 19.27 18.07 -11.00
C TYR A 400 18.32 18.04 -12.20
N GLY A 401 18.53 17.08 -13.10
CA GLY A 401 17.82 16.95 -14.36
C GLY A 401 16.35 16.59 -14.18
N ASP A 402 15.53 17.04 -15.14
CA ASP A 402 14.19 16.52 -15.38
C ASP A 402 14.30 15.27 -16.27
N TYR A 403 14.33 14.11 -15.62
CA TYR A 403 14.38 12.80 -16.27
C TYR A 403 13.03 12.29 -16.77
N HIS A 404 11.97 13.10 -16.74
CA HIS A 404 10.73 12.72 -17.42
C HIS A 404 10.99 12.59 -18.92
N LEU A 405 10.27 11.65 -19.53
CA LEU A 405 10.39 11.36 -20.96
C LEU A 405 9.66 12.46 -21.75
N GLN A 406 10.31 13.03 -22.76
CA GLN A 406 9.64 13.99 -23.62
C GLN A 406 8.41 13.36 -24.29
N SER A 407 7.31 14.12 -24.36
CA SER A 407 6.09 13.67 -25.00
C SER A 407 5.38 14.78 -25.74
N ALA A 408 5.07 14.55 -27.02
CA ALA A 408 4.18 15.41 -27.79
C ALA A 408 2.72 15.42 -27.28
N PHE A 409 2.39 14.56 -26.30
CA PHE A 409 1.06 14.35 -25.73
C PHE A 409 0.95 14.80 -24.26
N GLY A 410 2.08 15.13 -23.65
CA GLY A 410 2.15 15.67 -22.31
C GLY A 410 3.22 14.97 -21.49
N ARG A 411 4.32 15.66 -21.26
CA ARG A 411 5.28 15.35 -20.22
C ARG A 411 4.89 16.09 -18.94
N TYR A 412 5.04 15.43 -17.78
CA TYR A 412 4.84 16.08 -16.49
C TYR A 412 5.98 17.05 -16.19
N ASP A 413 5.66 18.28 -15.79
CA ASP A 413 6.63 19.27 -15.32
C ASP A 413 6.21 19.81 -13.93
N PRO A 414 6.86 19.38 -12.84
CA PRO A 414 6.52 19.81 -11.49
C PRO A 414 6.89 21.27 -11.20
N ASN A 415 7.72 21.88 -12.04
CA ASN A 415 8.30 23.20 -11.78
C ASN A 415 7.41 24.31 -12.35
N GLU A 416 6.39 23.94 -13.12
CA GLU A 416 5.44 24.87 -13.69
C GLU A 416 4.38 25.27 -12.65
N MET A 417 4.70 26.33 -11.91
CA MET A 417 3.82 26.91 -10.87
C MET A 417 2.88 28.01 -11.42
N ASP A 418 2.88 28.31 -12.72
CA ASP A 418 1.93 29.26 -13.31
C ASP A 418 0.54 28.60 -13.42
N PRO A 419 -0.49 29.12 -12.74
CA PRO A 419 -1.85 28.58 -12.84
C PRO A 419 -2.47 28.70 -14.25
N ASN A 420 -1.81 29.38 -15.19
CA ASN A 420 -2.24 29.53 -16.58
C ASN A 420 -1.48 28.62 -17.56
N VAL A 421 -0.44 27.92 -17.12
CA VAL A 421 0.33 26.98 -17.94
C VAL A 421 -0.03 25.55 -17.49
N PRO A 422 -0.35 24.63 -18.42
CA PRO A 422 -0.65 23.26 -18.02
C PRO A 422 0.57 22.58 -17.40
N VAL A 423 0.36 21.88 -16.27
CA VAL A 423 1.33 20.96 -15.64
C VAL A 423 1.85 19.89 -16.62
N TRP A 424 1.10 19.65 -17.71
CA TRP A 424 1.47 18.79 -18.82
C TRP A 424 2.04 19.61 -19.97
N VAL A 425 3.35 19.55 -20.14
CA VAL A 425 4.07 20.26 -21.20
C VAL A 425 4.08 19.40 -22.46
N LEU A 426 3.71 19.99 -23.60
CA LEU A 426 3.78 19.33 -24.91
C LEU A 426 5.16 19.54 -25.53
N ASP A 427 5.89 18.46 -25.72
CA ASP A 427 7.21 18.48 -26.35
C ASP A 427 7.10 18.31 -27.89
N GLN A 428 8.21 18.53 -28.59
CA GLN A 428 8.26 18.30 -30.05
C GLN A 428 8.60 16.85 -30.43
N VAL A 429 8.94 16.03 -29.44
CA VAL A 429 9.37 14.64 -29.57
C VAL A 429 8.58 13.80 -28.59
N THR A 430 8.25 12.58 -28.99
CA THR A 430 7.74 11.56 -28.08
C THR A 430 8.82 10.50 -27.90
N SER A 431 9.21 10.28 -26.65
CA SER A 431 10.24 9.33 -26.28
C SER A 431 9.88 7.91 -26.74
N PRO A 432 10.84 7.14 -27.27
CA PRO A 432 10.66 5.73 -27.59
C PRO A 432 10.63 4.82 -26.34
N CYS A 433 10.77 5.38 -25.14
CA CYS A 433 10.67 4.67 -23.87
C CYS A 433 9.27 4.75 -23.24
N ILE A 434 8.38 5.55 -23.82
CA ILE A 434 6.97 5.63 -23.41
C ILE A 434 6.25 4.36 -23.87
N ASP A 435 5.45 3.75 -22.99
CA ASP A 435 4.68 2.51 -23.20
C ASP A 435 5.52 1.28 -23.57
N MET A 436 6.78 1.21 -23.11
CA MET A 436 7.74 0.21 -23.58
C MET A 436 8.31 -0.71 -22.50
N GLY A 437 7.92 -0.55 -21.24
CA GLY A 437 8.28 -1.46 -20.14
C GLY A 437 7.65 -2.85 -20.25
N ASP A 438 7.79 -3.68 -19.23
CA ASP A 438 7.26 -5.05 -19.18
C ASP A 438 5.72 -5.03 -19.27
N PRO A 439 5.09 -5.72 -20.26
CA PRO A 439 3.64 -5.84 -20.36
C PRO A 439 2.97 -6.47 -19.12
N GLY A 440 3.71 -7.21 -18.31
CA GLY A 440 3.23 -7.77 -17.04
C GLY A 440 3.34 -6.83 -15.84
N SER A 441 4.03 -5.68 -15.99
CA SER A 441 4.18 -4.71 -14.91
C SER A 441 2.93 -3.84 -14.74
N PRO A 442 2.62 -3.41 -13.51
CA PRO A 442 1.58 -2.43 -13.28
C PRO A 442 1.87 -1.11 -14.02
N PHE A 443 0.81 -0.45 -14.46
CA PHE A 443 0.85 0.89 -15.06
C PHE A 443 -0.36 1.73 -14.61
N ASP A 444 -1.18 1.20 -13.69
CA ASP A 444 -2.46 1.78 -13.28
C ASP A 444 -2.30 3.14 -12.59
N SER A 445 -1.09 3.41 -12.05
CA SER A 445 -0.76 4.68 -11.44
C SER A 445 -0.42 5.76 -12.48
N GLU A 446 -0.13 5.39 -13.74
CA GLU A 446 0.20 6.35 -14.79
C GLU A 446 -0.99 7.20 -15.20
N SER A 447 -0.73 8.50 -15.36
CA SER A 447 -1.73 9.44 -15.85
C SER A 447 -2.25 9.03 -17.23
N ILE A 448 -3.56 9.19 -17.40
CA ILE A 448 -4.32 8.72 -18.55
C ILE A 448 -3.80 9.31 -19.88
N ALA A 449 -3.92 8.47 -20.92
CA ALA A 449 -3.05 8.39 -22.10
C ALA A 449 -1.69 7.76 -21.74
N ASN A 450 -1.72 6.57 -21.14
CA ASN A 450 -0.54 5.78 -20.68
C ASN A 450 -0.31 4.51 -21.51
N GLY A 451 -0.90 4.44 -22.72
CA GLY A 451 -0.77 3.33 -23.66
C GLY A 451 -0.97 1.90 -23.17
N TYR A 452 -1.58 1.70 -21.99
CA TYR A 452 -1.77 0.40 -21.34
C TYR A 452 -0.49 -0.39 -21.07
N ARG A 453 0.62 0.31 -20.95
CA ARG A 453 1.91 -0.32 -20.71
C ARG A 453 2.80 0.66 -20.01
N VAL A 454 3.49 0.18 -18.99
CA VAL A 454 4.34 1.03 -18.16
C VAL A 454 5.43 1.70 -19.00
N ASN A 455 5.69 2.98 -18.73
CA ASN A 455 6.86 3.66 -19.23
C ASN A 455 8.13 3.05 -18.63
N MET A 456 9.23 3.05 -19.38
CA MET A 456 10.53 2.73 -18.77
C MET A 456 11.03 3.91 -17.91
N GLY A 457 11.77 3.62 -16.85
CA GLY A 457 12.47 4.60 -16.01
C GLY A 457 11.77 4.91 -14.69
N ALA A 458 12.34 5.85 -13.93
CA ALA A 458 11.94 6.22 -12.56
C ALA A 458 10.46 6.59 -12.39
N TYR A 459 9.84 7.11 -13.45
CA TYR A 459 8.47 7.61 -13.42
C TYR A 459 7.46 6.62 -14.00
N GLY A 460 7.90 5.47 -14.53
CA GLY A 460 6.98 4.40 -14.94
C GLY A 460 6.16 3.92 -13.75
N ASP A 461 4.87 3.66 -13.97
CA ASP A 461 3.89 3.32 -12.91
C ASP A 461 3.78 4.41 -11.83
N THR A 462 3.92 5.68 -12.23
CA THR A 462 3.64 6.83 -11.36
C THR A 462 2.70 7.79 -12.06
N LYS A 463 1.93 8.57 -11.29
CA LYS A 463 1.04 9.63 -11.83
C LYS A 463 1.78 10.68 -12.68
N ASP A 464 3.09 10.79 -12.47
CA ASP A 464 3.97 11.76 -13.12
C ASP A 464 4.58 11.18 -14.42
N ALA A 465 4.29 9.92 -14.73
CA ALA A 465 4.60 9.30 -16.01
C ALA A 465 4.17 10.16 -17.21
N SER A 466 5.05 10.26 -18.21
CA SER A 466 4.77 11.02 -19.42
C SER A 466 3.75 10.30 -20.29
N ARG A 467 2.83 11.06 -20.88
CA ARG A 467 1.70 10.52 -21.64
C ARG A 467 2.13 10.10 -23.04
N SER A 468 1.35 9.24 -23.67
CA SER A 468 1.55 8.79 -25.05
C SER A 468 0.45 9.27 -26.01
N ASP A 469 0.68 9.07 -27.31
CA ASP A 469 -0.33 9.31 -28.38
C ASP A 469 -1.49 8.34 -28.29
N VAL A 470 -1.29 7.23 -27.58
CA VAL A 470 -2.22 6.12 -27.55
C VAL A 470 -3.34 6.47 -26.59
N GLN A 471 -4.28 7.25 -27.11
CA GLN A 471 -5.70 6.98 -26.95
C GLN A 471 -5.93 5.55 -27.42
N VAL A 472 -5.69 4.59 -26.53
CA VAL A 472 -6.57 3.44 -26.39
C VAL A 472 -6.99 2.78 -27.73
N GLU A 473 -6.02 2.49 -28.59
CA GLU A 473 -6.37 2.01 -29.92
C GLU A 473 -6.94 0.59 -29.80
N VAL A 474 -8.06 0.36 -30.47
CA VAL A 474 -8.65 -0.98 -30.52
C VAL A 474 -7.75 -1.84 -31.39
N ASP A 475 -7.19 -2.92 -30.84
CA ASP A 475 -6.40 -3.88 -31.62
C ASP A 475 -7.33 -4.68 -32.54
N PHE A 476 -6.93 -4.84 -33.80
CA PHE A 476 -7.73 -5.49 -34.85
C PHE A 476 -7.00 -6.69 -35.45
N VAL A 477 -7.79 -7.66 -35.91
CA VAL A 477 -7.33 -8.74 -36.76
C VAL A 477 -8.02 -8.68 -38.12
N SER A 478 -7.23 -8.72 -39.19
CA SER A 478 -7.73 -8.79 -40.56
C SER A 478 -8.19 -10.22 -40.87
N VAL A 479 -9.46 -10.37 -41.26
CA VAL A 479 -10.02 -11.66 -41.68
C VAL A 479 -10.59 -11.51 -43.08
N SER A 480 -10.23 -12.43 -43.97
CA SER A 480 -10.71 -12.48 -45.37
C SER A 480 -11.33 -13.84 -45.73
N GLU A 481 -11.77 -14.58 -44.73
CA GLU A 481 -12.31 -15.94 -44.84
C GLU A 481 -13.61 -16.08 -44.01
N GLY A 482 -14.29 -17.23 -44.12
CA GLY A 482 -15.43 -17.54 -43.24
C GLY A 482 -16.72 -16.74 -43.46
N GLY A 483 -16.77 -15.80 -44.41
CA GLY A 483 -17.94 -14.95 -44.68
C GLY A 483 -17.82 -13.51 -44.17
N PHE A 484 -16.66 -13.14 -43.61
CA PHE A 484 -16.31 -11.76 -43.28
C PHE A 484 -15.04 -11.34 -44.04
N SER A 485 -15.00 -10.09 -44.49
CA SER A 485 -13.85 -9.50 -45.18
C SER A 485 -13.64 -8.09 -44.65
N GLY A 486 -12.76 -7.95 -43.66
CA GLY A 486 -12.52 -6.69 -42.97
C GLY A 486 -11.63 -6.89 -41.75
N GLU A 487 -11.68 -5.92 -40.85
CA GLU A 487 -10.94 -5.95 -39.59
C GLU A 487 -11.94 -6.06 -38.43
N MET A 488 -11.71 -7.01 -37.52
CA MET A 488 -12.52 -7.15 -36.29
C MET A 488 -11.63 -6.96 -35.08
N SER A 489 -12.14 -6.31 -34.04
CA SER A 489 -11.37 -6.12 -32.82
C SER A 489 -11.00 -7.47 -32.23
N ARG A 490 -9.72 -7.62 -31.88
CA ARG A 490 -9.14 -8.85 -31.36
C ARG A 490 -9.85 -9.32 -30.08
N HIS A 491 -10.25 -8.34 -29.27
CA HIS A 491 -10.94 -8.49 -28.00
C HIS A 491 -12.27 -7.71 -27.99
N GLU A 492 -13.06 -7.94 -26.95
CA GLU A 492 -14.13 -7.03 -26.54
C GLU A 492 -13.57 -5.64 -26.19
N ILE A 493 -14.41 -4.62 -26.27
CA ILE A 493 -14.05 -3.27 -25.82
C ILE A 493 -13.88 -3.26 -24.29
N THR A 494 -12.78 -2.71 -23.81
CA THR A 494 -12.44 -2.69 -22.38
C THR A 494 -13.08 -1.51 -21.64
N ASN A 495 -13.13 -1.58 -20.31
CA ASN A 495 -13.54 -0.42 -19.50
C ASN A 495 -12.62 0.78 -19.72
N GLY A 496 -11.32 0.57 -19.88
CA GLY A 496 -10.37 1.63 -20.21
C GLY A 496 -10.75 2.33 -21.52
N GLN A 497 -10.99 1.55 -22.58
CA GLN A 497 -11.47 2.04 -23.87
C GLN A 497 -12.74 2.87 -23.76
N TYR A 498 -13.75 2.32 -23.10
CA TYR A 498 -15.02 3.00 -23.01
C TYR A 498 -14.97 4.24 -22.09
N CYS A 499 -14.18 4.21 -21.01
CA CYS A 499 -14.00 5.33 -20.09
C CYS A 499 -13.37 6.55 -20.77
N GLU A 500 -12.40 6.34 -21.66
CA GLU A 500 -11.81 7.43 -22.44
C GLU A 500 -12.78 8.06 -23.42
N TYR A 501 -13.54 7.23 -24.15
CA TYR A 501 -14.64 7.72 -24.96
C TYR A 501 -15.60 8.58 -24.15
N LEU A 502 -16.01 8.13 -22.96
CA LEU A 502 -16.93 8.89 -22.11
C LEU A 502 -16.34 10.25 -21.70
N LYS A 503 -15.05 10.31 -21.33
CA LYS A 503 -14.40 11.59 -20.98
C LYS A 503 -14.34 12.54 -22.17
N ALA A 504 -13.88 12.06 -23.32
CA ALA A 504 -13.73 12.87 -24.53
C ALA A 504 -15.10 13.37 -25.01
N ALA A 505 -16.08 12.48 -25.12
CA ALA A 505 -17.44 12.84 -25.53
C ALA A 505 -18.11 13.82 -24.55
N LEU A 506 -17.82 13.74 -23.24
CA LEU A 506 -18.34 14.69 -22.27
C LEU A 506 -17.70 16.07 -22.43
N ALA A 507 -16.38 16.13 -22.62
CA ALA A 507 -15.64 17.37 -22.85
C ALA A 507 -16.10 18.08 -24.13
N GLU A 508 -16.46 17.30 -25.16
CA GLU A 508 -17.00 17.80 -26.42
C GLU A 508 -18.50 18.13 -26.36
N GLY A 509 -19.17 17.84 -25.24
CA GLY A 509 -20.61 18.06 -25.06
C GLY A 509 -21.50 17.11 -25.88
N MET A 510 -20.93 16.01 -26.38
CA MET A 510 -21.66 14.97 -27.12
C MET A 510 -22.44 14.01 -26.24
N ILE A 511 -22.07 13.91 -24.97
CA ILE A 511 -22.84 13.20 -23.95
C ILE A 511 -23.17 14.13 -22.78
N THR A 512 -24.16 13.73 -22.00
CA THR A 512 -24.50 14.33 -20.71
C THR A 512 -24.73 13.23 -19.67
N VAL A 513 -24.49 13.55 -18.41
CA VAL A 513 -24.77 12.64 -17.29
C VAL A 513 -25.95 13.18 -16.52
N HIS A 514 -26.98 12.34 -16.36
CA HIS A 514 -28.19 12.66 -15.60
C HIS A 514 -28.59 11.47 -14.75
N ASN A 515 -28.69 11.67 -13.43
CA ASN A 515 -28.94 10.61 -12.44
C ASN A 515 -28.04 9.39 -12.64
N ASP A 516 -26.73 9.62 -12.72
CA ASP A 516 -25.70 8.57 -12.81
C ASP A 516 -25.82 7.64 -14.02
N ARG A 517 -26.57 8.09 -15.05
CA ARG A 517 -26.68 7.48 -16.37
C ARG A 517 -26.17 8.44 -17.44
N VAL A 518 -25.54 7.88 -18.45
CA VAL A 518 -25.01 8.62 -19.59
C VAL A 518 -26.04 8.64 -20.71
N TYR A 519 -26.23 9.79 -21.34
CA TYR A 519 -27.11 10.00 -22.48
C TYR A 519 -26.40 10.81 -23.56
N ALA A 520 -26.94 10.84 -24.77
CA ALA A 520 -26.52 11.82 -25.76
C ALA A 520 -26.71 13.25 -25.23
N GLY A 521 -25.77 14.15 -25.51
CA GLY A 521 -25.85 15.56 -25.08
C GLY A 521 -27.04 16.30 -25.71
N SER A 522 -27.57 15.78 -26.82
CA SER A 522 -28.78 16.25 -27.48
C SER A 522 -30.07 15.63 -26.94
N ASP A 523 -30.00 14.58 -26.11
CA ASP A 523 -31.17 13.91 -25.55
C ASP A 523 -31.65 14.63 -24.28
N THR A 524 -32.61 15.53 -24.44
CA THR A 524 -33.23 16.27 -23.33
C THR A 524 -34.34 15.50 -22.63
N GLU A 525 -34.80 14.38 -23.19
CA GLU A 525 -35.86 13.55 -22.61
C GLU A 525 -35.30 12.36 -21.82
N TYR A 526 -33.99 12.11 -21.93
CA TYR A 526 -33.28 11.00 -21.28
C TYR A 526 -33.90 9.64 -21.66
N ALA A 527 -34.23 9.50 -22.95
CA ALA A 527 -35.03 8.40 -23.48
C ALA A 527 -34.18 7.16 -23.82
N ALA A 528 -32.91 7.35 -24.21
CA ALA A 528 -32.02 6.25 -24.60
C ALA A 528 -30.66 6.38 -23.89
N ALA A 529 -30.54 5.67 -22.76
CA ALA A 529 -29.28 5.67 -22.01
C ALA A 529 -28.18 4.97 -22.83
N TYR A 530 -26.97 5.51 -22.77
CA TYR A 530 -25.77 4.91 -23.35
C TYR A 530 -25.10 3.97 -22.34
N PHE A 531 -25.06 4.35 -21.07
CA PHE A 531 -24.27 3.65 -20.06
C PHE A 531 -24.80 3.92 -18.65
N ASP A 532 -24.77 2.89 -17.81
CA ASP A 532 -25.07 3.00 -16.37
C ASP A 532 -23.74 3.04 -15.60
N THR A 533 -23.51 4.12 -14.85
CA THR A 533 -22.30 4.24 -14.02
C THR A 533 -22.44 3.40 -12.75
N PHE A 534 -21.34 3.22 -12.02
CA PHE A 534 -21.34 2.47 -10.77
C PHE A 534 -22.41 2.93 -9.76
N ALA A 535 -22.62 4.23 -9.63
CA ALA A 535 -23.64 4.75 -8.72
C ALA A 535 -25.07 4.33 -9.12
N GLN A 536 -25.29 4.08 -10.41
CA GLN A 536 -26.57 3.59 -10.93
C GLN A 536 -26.68 2.05 -10.91
N SER A 537 -25.57 1.35 -11.13
CA SER A 537 -25.51 -0.11 -11.22
C SER A 537 -24.22 -0.62 -10.57
N GLU A 538 -24.35 -1.42 -9.50
CA GLU A 538 -23.19 -1.94 -8.76
C GLU A 538 -22.27 -2.81 -9.63
N ASP A 539 -22.84 -3.44 -10.67
CA ASP A 539 -22.12 -4.22 -11.68
C ASP A 539 -21.17 -3.37 -12.55
N SER A 540 -21.42 -2.07 -12.63
CA SER A 540 -20.65 -1.19 -13.52
C SER A 540 -19.25 -0.97 -12.96
N GLN A 541 -18.29 -1.12 -13.86
CA GLN A 541 -16.87 -1.01 -13.53
C GLN A 541 -16.31 0.39 -13.83
N ILE A 542 -17.17 1.33 -14.26
CA ILE A 542 -16.84 2.74 -14.49
C ILE A 542 -17.72 3.60 -13.60
N ALA A 543 -17.11 4.45 -12.78
CA ALA A 543 -17.79 5.40 -11.92
C ALA A 543 -17.74 6.81 -12.52
N TYR A 544 -18.69 7.66 -12.10
CA TYR A 544 -18.72 9.08 -12.42
C TYR A 544 -18.81 9.89 -11.14
N SER A 545 -17.90 10.86 -10.99
CA SER A 545 -17.88 11.75 -9.83
C SER A 545 -17.12 13.03 -10.19
N SER A 546 -17.53 14.16 -9.61
CA SER A 546 -16.80 15.44 -9.78
C SER A 546 -16.59 15.85 -11.24
N GLY A 547 -17.54 15.53 -12.12
CA GLY A 547 -17.47 15.91 -13.53
C GLY A 547 -16.64 14.99 -14.43
N THR A 548 -16.10 13.89 -13.92
CA THR A 548 -15.24 12.97 -14.68
C THR A 548 -15.60 11.50 -14.46
N PHE A 549 -15.19 10.66 -15.41
CA PHE A 549 -15.31 9.20 -15.34
C PHE A 549 -14.00 8.55 -14.89
N TRP A 550 -14.05 7.41 -14.22
CA TRP A 550 -12.86 6.61 -13.90
C TRP A 550 -13.21 5.12 -13.79
N VAL A 551 -12.25 4.26 -14.12
CA VAL A 551 -12.40 2.81 -14.01
C VAL A 551 -12.10 2.37 -12.58
N ARG A 552 -12.92 1.49 -12.02
CA ARG A 552 -12.80 1.01 -10.65
C ARG A 552 -11.76 -0.09 -10.51
N SER A 553 -11.17 -0.19 -9.33
CA SER A 553 -10.46 -1.40 -8.89
C SER A 553 -11.38 -2.26 -8.00
N ARG A 554 -11.24 -3.58 -8.07
CA ARG A 554 -12.00 -4.56 -7.28
C ARG A 554 -11.04 -5.58 -6.70
N ASP A 555 -11.11 -5.80 -5.39
CA ASP A 555 -10.27 -6.78 -4.69
C ASP A 555 -8.76 -6.59 -4.95
N GLY A 556 -8.31 -5.34 -5.08
CA GLY A 556 -6.91 -4.99 -5.40
C GLY A 556 -6.52 -5.13 -6.87
N LEU A 557 -7.45 -5.50 -7.75
CA LEU A 557 -7.24 -5.63 -9.20
C LEU A 557 -7.84 -4.45 -9.95
N SER A 558 -7.12 -3.93 -10.95
CA SER A 558 -7.64 -2.91 -11.87
C SER A 558 -8.63 -3.53 -12.87
N MET A 559 -9.81 -2.92 -13.04
CA MET A 559 -10.79 -3.38 -14.02
C MET A 559 -10.58 -2.76 -15.41
N VAL A 560 -9.47 -2.05 -15.62
CA VAL A 560 -9.20 -1.31 -16.88
C VAL A 560 -9.23 -2.22 -18.11
N ASN A 561 -8.67 -3.43 -17.99
CA ASN A 561 -8.58 -4.42 -19.06
C ASN A 561 -9.73 -5.42 -19.08
N HIS A 562 -10.73 -5.28 -18.19
CA HIS A 562 -11.94 -6.08 -18.26
C HIS A 562 -12.87 -5.54 -19.35
N PRO A 563 -13.69 -6.40 -19.99
CA PRO A 563 -14.68 -5.94 -20.94
C PRO A 563 -15.63 -4.94 -20.27
N VAL A 564 -16.02 -3.92 -21.02
CA VAL A 564 -17.04 -2.97 -20.58
C VAL A 564 -18.39 -3.68 -20.47
N VAL A 565 -19.06 -3.46 -19.34
CA VAL A 565 -20.39 -3.98 -19.02
C VAL A 565 -21.28 -2.84 -18.56
N CYS A 566 -22.59 -3.07 -18.36
CA CYS A 566 -23.56 -1.99 -18.10
C CYS A 566 -23.66 -0.95 -19.24
N VAL A 567 -23.27 -1.37 -20.44
CA VAL A 567 -23.40 -0.60 -21.69
C VAL A 567 -24.63 -1.06 -22.46
N THR A 568 -25.44 -0.11 -22.91
CA THR A 568 -26.61 -0.41 -23.75
C THR A 568 -26.18 -0.59 -25.21
N TRP A 569 -27.10 -1.06 -26.06
CA TRP A 569 -26.84 -1.11 -27.50
C TRP A 569 -26.57 0.29 -28.09
N TYR A 570 -27.24 1.31 -27.54
CA TYR A 570 -27.04 2.70 -27.94
C TYR A 570 -25.64 3.21 -27.57
N GLY A 571 -25.15 2.89 -26.37
CA GLY A 571 -23.80 3.25 -25.94
C GLY A 571 -22.71 2.55 -26.73
N ALA A 572 -22.87 1.25 -26.98
CA ALA A 572 -21.96 0.47 -27.82
C ALA A 572 -21.86 1.04 -29.25
N THR A 573 -23.01 1.42 -29.82
CA THR A 573 -23.07 2.03 -31.16
C THR A 573 -22.43 3.43 -31.16
N ALA A 574 -22.71 4.26 -30.16
CA ALA A 574 -22.14 5.60 -30.06
C ALA A 574 -20.61 5.58 -29.91
N PHE A 575 -20.07 4.64 -29.12
CA PHE A 575 -18.63 4.40 -29.05
C PHE A 575 -18.06 4.01 -30.42
N ALA A 576 -18.70 3.06 -31.10
CA ALA A 576 -18.21 2.60 -32.40
C ALA A 576 -18.20 3.74 -33.42
N GLU A 577 -19.28 4.52 -33.52
CA GLU A 577 -19.39 5.64 -34.45
C GLU A 577 -18.41 6.77 -34.13
N TYR A 578 -18.23 7.12 -32.85
CA TYR A 578 -17.29 8.15 -32.41
C TYR A 578 -15.85 7.84 -32.87
N ASN A 579 -15.46 6.56 -32.80
CA ASN A 579 -14.12 6.11 -33.19
C ASN A 579 -14.00 5.69 -34.66
N GLY A 580 -15.03 5.92 -35.49
CA GLY A 580 -15.00 5.56 -36.91
C GLY A 580 -15.11 4.06 -37.20
N TYR A 581 -15.63 3.27 -36.26
CA TYR A 581 -15.92 1.84 -36.38
C TYR A 581 -17.42 1.58 -36.52
N ARG A 582 -17.81 0.31 -36.47
CA ARG A 582 -19.20 -0.14 -36.34
C ARG A 582 -19.28 -1.42 -35.50
N LEU A 583 -20.48 -1.75 -35.02
CA LEU A 583 -20.74 -3.09 -34.49
C LEU A 583 -20.79 -4.12 -35.64
N PRO A 584 -20.30 -5.36 -35.42
CA PRO A 584 -20.48 -6.44 -36.38
C PRO A 584 -21.96 -6.84 -36.48
N SER A 585 -22.41 -7.31 -37.64
CA SER A 585 -23.67 -8.06 -37.70
C SER A 585 -23.51 -9.42 -37.00
N GLN A 586 -24.61 -10.05 -36.58
CA GLN A 586 -24.53 -11.39 -35.99
C GLN A 586 -23.91 -12.42 -36.95
N GLU A 587 -24.09 -12.23 -38.26
CA GLU A 587 -23.54 -13.09 -39.31
C GLU A 587 -22.03 -12.88 -39.43
N GLU A 588 -21.55 -11.63 -39.39
CA GLU A 588 -20.12 -11.32 -39.39
C GLU A 588 -19.42 -11.79 -38.13
N TRP A 589 -20.05 -11.58 -36.97
CA TRP A 589 -19.55 -12.07 -35.69
C TRP A 589 -19.43 -13.60 -35.72
N GLN A 590 -20.47 -14.30 -36.20
CA GLN A 590 -20.45 -15.76 -36.27
C GLN A 590 -19.44 -16.26 -37.30
N ALA A 591 -19.28 -15.58 -38.44
CA ALA A 591 -18.31 -15.93 -39.48
C ALA A 591 -16.88 -16.05 -38.94
N VAL A 592 -16.50 -15.17 -38.02
CA VAL A 592 -15.17 -15.20 -37.43
C VAL A 592 -15.07 -16.09 -36.18
N ALA A 593 -16.18 -16.30 -35.45
CA ALA A 593 -16.23 -17.20 -34.29
C ALA A 593 -16.24 -18.69 -34.66
N ASP A 594 -16.89 -19.07 -35.76
CA ASP A 594 -17.10 -20.45 -36.21
C ASP A 594 -15.85 -21.07 -36.85
N TYR A 595 -14.78 -20.27 -37.06
CA TYR A 595 -13.49 -20.63 -37.67
C TYR A 595 -13.57 -21.73 -38.73
N ASP A 596 -13.65 -21.35 -40.02
CA ASP A 596 -13.87 -22.23 -41.17
C ASP A 596 -15.12 -23.15 -41.12
N GLY A 597 -15.95 -23.01 -40.08
CA GLY A 597 -17.13 -23.85 -39.82
C GLY A 597 -16.84 -25.07 -38.94
N SER A 598 -15.62 -25.17 -38.38
CA SER A 598 -15.23 -26.29 -37.52
C SER A 598 -15.52 -26.08 -36.04
N TYR A 599 -15.74 -24.84 -35.60
CA TYR A 599 -15.89 -24.51 -34.18
C TYR A 599 -17.34 -24.65 -33.69
N SER A 600 -17.52 -25.23 -32.51
CA SER A 600 -18.81 -25.19 -31.81
C SER A 600 -18.90 -23.98 -30.85
N PHE A 601 -17.74 -23.49 -30.44
CA PHE A 601 -17.49 -22.40 -29.52
C PHE A 601 -16.31 -21.59 -30.07
N GLY A 602 -16.22 -20.32 -29.74
CA GLY A 602 -15.11 -19.45 -30.13
C GLY A 602 -13.73 -20.00 -29.77
N SER A 603 -13.64 -20.92 -28.80
CA SER A 603 -12.42 -21.60 -28.38
C SER A 603 -12.22 -23.01 -28.97
N GLY A 604 -13.05 -23.45 -29.92
CA GLY A 604 -12.96 -24.75 -30.58
C GLY A 604 -14.22 -25.62 -30.52
N ILE A 605 -14.03 -26.94 -30.51
CA ILE A 605 -15.14 -27.92 -30.58
C ILE A 605 -15.78 -28.16 -29.19
N SER A 606 -15.05 -27.84 -28.11
CA SER A 606 -15.48 -27.98 -26.73
C SER A 606 -15.02 -26.79 -25.89
N ILE A 607 -15.67 -26.57 -24.75
CA ILE A 607 -15.25 -25.56 -23.76
C ILE A 607 -15.06 -26.19 -22.40
N ASP A 608 -14.14 -25.60 -21.64
CA ASP A 608 -14.00 -25.79 -20.21
C ASP A 608 -13.45 -24.49 -19.58
N PRO A 609 -13.51 -24.33 -18.25
CA PRO A 609 -13.11 -23.09 -17.59
C PRO A 609 -11.64 -22.65 -17.77
N SER A 610 -10.77 -23.50 -18.33
CA SER A 610 -9.40 -23.12 -18.71
C SER A 610 -9.29 -22.46 -20.08
N LEU A 611 -10.36 -22.47 -20.88
CA LEU A 611 -10.42 -21.91 -22.23
C LEU A 611 -11.37 -20.71 -22.33
N VAL A 612 -12.38 -20.66 -21.46
CA VAL A 612 -13.49 -19.70 -21.53
C VAL A 612 -14.02 -19.42 -20.13
N ASN A 613 -14.38 -18.17 -19.84
CA ASN A 613 -15.08 -17.79 -18.62
C ASN A 613 -16.61 -17.95 -18.77
N TYR A 614 -17.23 -18.92 -18.09
CA TYR A 614 -18.68 -19.18 -18.11
C TYR A 614 -19.16 -19.88 -16.83
N HIS A 615 -20.47 -20.02 -16.63
CA HIS A 615 -21.12 -20.75 -15.53
C HIS A 615 -20.73 -20.22 -14.12
N GLN A 616 -20.72 -18.90 -13.96
CA GLN A 616 -20.30 -18.20 -12.75
C GLN A 616 -18.90 -18.61 -12.28
N TYR A 617 -18.04 -19.03 -13.21
CA TYR A 617 -16.65 -19.24 -12.90
C TYR A 617 -16.02 -17.91 -12.52
N ASN A 618 -15.27 -17.90 -11.43
CA ASN A 618 -14.66 -16.70 -10.88
C ASN A 618 -13.14 -16.91 -10.83
N PRO A 619 -12.45 -16.78 -11.99
CA PRO A 619 -11.02 -17.09 -12.10
C PRO A 619 -10.16 -16.21 -11.19
N LEU A 620 -10.60 -14.97 -10.96
CA LEU A 620 -9.89 -13.97 -10.17
C LEU A 620 -10.32 -13.92 -8.69
N LYS A 621 -11.27 -14.77 -8.28
CA LYS A 621 -11.81 -14.82 -6.90
C LYS A 621 -12.35 -13.47 -6.41
N LEU A 622 -13.00 -12.72 -7.30
CA LEU A 622 -13.65 -11.45 -6.97
C LEU A 622 -14.72 -11.65 -5.89
N SER A 623 -14.86 -10.69 -4.99
CA SER A 623 -15.76 -10.76 -3.83
C SER A 623 -17.24 -10.58 -4.18
N ALA A 624 -17.53 -10.01 -5.35
CA ALA A 624 -18.88 -9.78 -5.87
C ALA A 624 -18.91 -9.97 -7.40
N GLU A 625 -20.09 -10.03 -8.00
CA GLU A 625 -20.29 -10.01 -9.45
C GLU A 625 -20.11 -8.58 -10.03
N PRO A 626 -19.81 -8.42 -11.33
CA PRO A 626 -19.61 -9.44 -12.36
C PRO A 626 -18.25 -10.15 -12.27
N TYR A 627 -18.19 -11.43 -12.62
CA TYR A 627 -16.95 -12.23 -12.61
C TYR A 627 -16.22 -12.24 -13.96
N THR A 628 -16.18 -11.08 -14.63
CA THR A 628 -15.42 -10.93 -15.88
C THR A 628 -13.94 -11.22 -15.66
N SER A 629 -13.28 -11.71 -16.70
CA SER A 629 -11.81 -11.79 -16.78
C SER A 629 -11.29 -10.64 -17.64
N PRO A 630 -10.03 -10.20 -17.46
CA PRO A 630 -9.38 -9.31 -18.41
C PRO A 630 -9.48 -9.89 -19.82
N VAL A 631 -9.58 -9.04 -20.83
CA VAL A 631 -9.47 -9.49 -22.22
C VAL A 631 -8.09 -10.10 -22.46
N GLY A 632 -8.01 -11.13 -23.29
CA GLY A 632 -6.76 -11.82 -23.58
C GLY A 632 -6.42 -12.97 -22.62
N TYR A 633 -7.22 -13.19 -21.57
CA TYR A 633 -6.90 -14.08 -20.45
C TYR A 633 -6.72 -15.55 -20.86
N TYR A 634 -7.45 -16.00 -21.88
CA TYR A 634 -7.47 -17.40 -22.30
C TYR A 634 -6.64 -17.71 -23.55
N GLY A 635 -5.97 -16.71 -24.13
CA GLY A 635 -5.25 -16.85 -25.40
C GLY A 635 -6.16 -16.72 -26.63
N ASP A 636 -5.54 -16.66 -27.81
CA ASP A 636 -6.25 -16.52 -29.08
C ASP A 636 -6.75 -17.84 -29.63
N PHE A 637 -7.84 -17.77 -30.39
CA PHE A 637 -8.44 -18.90 -31.07
C PHE A 637 -8.84 -18.52 -32.50
N GLY A 638 -9.09 -19.53 -33.32
CA GLY A 638 -9.56 -19.36 -34.70
C GLY A 638 -8.66 -18.42 -35.51
N TYR A 639 -9.21 -17.32 -36.02
CA TYR A 639 -8.49 -16.32 -36.81
C TYR A 639 -7.66 -15.34 -35.98
N GLY A 640 -7.23 -15.71 -34.76
CA GLY A 640 -6.48 -14.82 -33.85
C GLY A 640 -7.39 -13.94 -32.99
N LEU A 641 -8.64 -14.36 -32.77
CA LEU A 641 -9.64 -13.67 -31.95
C LEU A 641 -9.67 -14.26 -30.55
N TYR A 642 -9.99 -13.42 -29.58
CA TYR A 642 -10.07 -13.80 -28.18
C TYR A 642 -11.50 -13.73 -27.69
N GLU A 643 -11.81 -14.62 -26.74
CA GLU A 643 -13.04 -14.60 -25.95
C GLU A 643 -14.35 -14.50 -26.75
N MET A 644 -14.36 -14.98 -27.99
CA MET A 644 -15.59 -15.10 -28.80
C MET A 644 -16.65 -16.01 -28.14
N SER A 645 -16.30 -16.77 -27.10
CA SER A 645 -17.26 -17.48 -26.25
C SER A 645 -17.02 -17.10 -24.79
N GLY A 646 -18.10 -16.88 -24.04
CA GLY A 646 -18.05 -16.54 -22.61
C GLY A 646 -17.59 -15.11 -22.35
N ASN A 647 -17.08 -14.85 -21.14
CA ASN A 647 -16.71 -13.55 -20.59
C ASN A 647 -17.88 -12.55 -20.57
N VAL A 648 -18.23 -11.91 -21.69
CA VAL A 648 -19.44 -11.10 -21.83
C VAL A 648 -20.16 -11.42 -23.14
N SER A 649 -21.50 -11.33 -23.12
CA SER A 649 -22.24 -11.38 -24.38
C SER A 649 -22.02 -10.09 -25.15
N GLU A 650 -21.91 -10.18 -26.46
CA GLU A 650 -21.46 -9.05 -27.27
C GLU A 650 -22.58 -8.50 -28.16
N TRP A 651 -22.90 -7.22 -28.00
CA TRP A 651 -23.86 -6.54 -28.87
C TRP A 651 -23.46 -6.61 -30.34
N THR A 652 -24.46 -6.87 -31.20
CA THR A 652 -24.32 -6.82 -32.66
C THR A 652 -25.20 -5.72 -33.26
N ALA A 653 -24.95 -5.36 -34.52
CA ALA A 653 -25.82 -4.44 -35.27
C ALA A 653 -27.20 -5.06 -35.61
N SER A 654 -27.35 -6.38 -35.48
CA SER A 654 -28.54 -7.11 -35.95
C SER A 654 -29.77 -6.85 -35.07
N ILE A 655 -30.94 -6.79 -35.72
CA ILE A 655 -32.25 -6.51 -35.10
C ILE A 655 -33.17 -7.72 -35.22
N SER A 656 -33.91 -8.03 -34.15
CA SER A 656 -35.00 -9.00 -34.15
C SER A 656 -36.25 -8.38 -33.53
N GLY A 657 -37.22 -8.01 -34.37
CA GLY A 657 -38.41 -7.27 -33.92
C GLY A 657 -38.03 -5.90 -33.33
N SER A 658 -38.31 -5.70 -32.04
CA SER A 658 -37.89 -4.53 -31.25
C SER A 658 -36.64 -4.76 -30.41
N SER A 659 -36.04 -5.95 -30.51
CA SER A 659 -34.88 -6.38 -29.72
C SER A 659 -33.60 -6.33 -30.55
N ARG A 660 -32.45 -6.36 -29.87
CA ARG A 660 -31.12 -6.48 -30.45
C ARG A 660 -30.51 -7.84 -30.14
N ILE A 661 -29.65 -8.31 -31.02
CA ILE A 661 -28.96 -9.60 -30.86
C ILE A 661 -27.62 -9.37 -30.15
N ALA A 662 -27.36 -10.18 -29.12
CA ALA A 662 -26.03 -10.34 -28.54
C ALA A 662 -25.52 -11.78 -28.77
N LYS A 663 -24.20 -11.97 -28.85
CA LYS A 663 -23.56 -13.25 -29.20
C LYS A 663 -22.54 -13.69 -28.14
N GLY A 664 -22.05 -14.92 -28.21
CA GLY A 664 -20.91 -15.42 -27.42
C GLY A 664 -21.22 -16.01 -26.04
N GLY A 665 -22.31 -15.62 -25.38
CA GLY A 665 -22.56 -15.97 -23.98
C GLY A 665 -21.67 -15.15 -23.04
N SER A 666 -21.72 -15.39 -21.73
CA SER A 666 -21.01 -14.58 -20.72
C SER A 666 -20.47 -15.43 -19.57
N TRP A 667 -19.76 -14.82 -18.64
CA TRP A 667 -19.34 -15.43 -17.37
C TRP A 667 -20.54 -16.03 -16.61
N ALA A 668 -21.75 -15.49 -16.74
CA ALA A 668 -22.96 -15.99 -16.08
C ALA A 668 -23.71 -17.08 -16.88
N SER A 669 -23.35 -17.30 -18.14
CA SER A 669 -24.05 -18.20 -19.07
C SER A 669 -23.71 -19.67 -18.84
N GLN A 670 -24.63 -20.57 -19.15
CA GLN A 670 -24.30 -22.00 -19.20
C GLN A 670 -23.55 -22.32 -20.50
N PHE A 671 -22.82 -23.44 -20.53
CA PHE A 671 -22.03 -23.82 -21.71
C PHE A 671 -22.85 -23.80 -23.00
N ARG A 672 -24.13 -24.19 -22.96
CA ARG A 672 -25.00 -24.25 -24.16
C ARG A 672 -25.27 -22.88 -24.77
N ASP A 673 -25.21 -21.84 -23.95
CA ASP A 673 -25.47 -20.46 -24.38
C ASP A 673 -24.21 -19.80 -24.94
N CYS A 674 -23.03 -20.37 -24.68
CA CYS A 674 -21.75 -19.86 -25.18
C CYS A 674 -21.39 -20.36 -26.58
N THR A 675 -22.26 -21.09 -27.28
CA THR A 675 -21.96 -21.59 -28.63
C THR A 675 -21.96 -20.48 -29.67
N VAL A 676 -21.20 -20.65 -30.75
CA VAL A 676 -21.12 -19.64 -31.84
C VAL A 676 -22.46 -19.40 -32.54
N LYS A 677 -23.45 -20.29 -32.37
CA LYS A 677 -24.77 -20.25 -33.02
C LYS A 677 -25.86 -19.57 -32.22
N VAL A 678 -25.73 -19.53 -30.89
CA VAL A 678 -26.75 -18.94 -30.03
C VAL A 678 -26.79 -17.42 -30.26
N ALA A 679 -28.00 -16.87 -30.33
CA ALA A 679 -28.28 -15.46 -30.66
C ALA A 679 -29.44 -14.93 -29.80
N PRO A 680 -29.24 -14.75 -28.49
CA PRO A 680 -30.24 -14.22 -27.58
C PRO A 680 -30.67 -12.80 -27.97
N GLU A 681 -31.95 -12.53 -27.72
CA GLU A 681 -32.58 -11.22 -27.94
C GLU A 681 -32.66 -10.45 -26.64
N TYR A 682 -32.21 -9.19 -26.65
CA TYR A 682 -32.28 -8.28 -25.52
C TYR A 682 -32.93 -6.97 -25.93
N SER A 683 -33.55 -6.28 -24.96
CA SER A 683 -33.97 -4.88 -25.17
C SER A 683 -32.73 -4.03 -25.48
N PRO A 684 -32.76 -3.09 -26.45
CA PRO A 684 -31.63 -2.22 -26.72
C PRO A 684 -31.20 -1.37 -25.51
N ASP A 685 -32.10 -1.13 -24.56
CA ASP A 685 -31.86 -0.41 -23.30
C ASP A 685 -31.21 -1.29 -22.20
N SER A 686 -30.96 -2.57 -22.45
CA SER A 686 -30.42 -3.46 -21.43
C SER A 686 -28.98 -3.09 -21.10
N ALA A 687 -28.74 -2.64 -19.87
CA ALA A 687 -27.42 -2.42 -19.28
C ALA A 687 -27.28 -3.33 -18.05
N ASN A 688 -26.44 -4.37 -18.13
CA ASN A 688 -26.19 -5.30 -17.01
C ASN A 688 -24.74 -5.79 -17.00
N GLY A 689 -24.32 -6.45 -15.92
CA GLY A 689 -22.95 -6.95 -15.74
C GLY A 689 -22.50 -8.10 -16.66
N SER A 690 -23.30 -8.52 -17.64
CA SER A 690 -23.03 -9.69 -18.50
C SER A 690 -23.01 -9.41 -19.99
N ILE A 691 -23.27 -8.15 -20.41
CA ILE A 691 -23.29 -7.75 -21.82
C ILE A 691 -22.31 -6.59 -22.05
N GLY A 692 -21.39 -6.80 -22.98
CA GLY A 692 -20.46 -5.83 -23.55
C GLY A 692 -20.58 -5.80 -25.07
N PHE A 693 -19.48 -5.51 -25.77
CA PHE A 693 -19.45 -5.49 -27.23
C PHE A 693 -18.04 -5.51 -27.79
N ARG A 694 -17.94 -5.76 -29.10
CA ARG A 694 -16.72 -5.62 -29.90
C ARG A 694 -17.03 -4.83 -31.17
N VAL A 695 -16.01 -4.40 -31.91
CA VAL A 695 -16.17 -3.54 -33.10
C VAL A 695 -15.50 -4.13 -34.33
N CYS A 696 -15.88 -3.66 -35.52
CA CYS A 696 -15.23 -3.99 -36.79
C CYS A 696 -15.19 -2.79 -37.74
N ARG A 697 -14.39 -2.89 -38.80
CA ARG A 697 -14.28 -1.89 -39.87
C ARG A 697 -14.00 -2.49 -41.24
#